data_AF-D8DZS0-F1
#
_entry.id   AF-D8DZS0-F1
#
_cell.length_a   1.000
_cell.length_b   1.000
_cell.length_c   1.000
_cell.angle_alpha   90.00
_cell.angle_beta   90.00
_cell.angle_gamma   90.00
#
_symmetry.space_group_name_H-M   'P 1'
#
loop_
_entity.id
_entity.type
_entity.pdbx_description
1 polymer ?
#
loop_
_entity_poly.entity_id
_entity_poly.type
_entity_poly.pdbx_seq_one_letter_code
_entity_poly.pdbx_strand_id
1 'polypeptide(L)'
;MTAGLLASTQMQAQDKIINPDISYAGTPRTFILGGINVTGVEGYEDYVLTGISGLTVGQNITVPGTDISDAVKRYWRHGLFSKVTMAADSIVGDKLYLHISLAVRPRVSTINYEGLKKSEREDMEQKLGLLKGSQLTPNMIDRAKILAQKYFDDKGYKNAEIDIRQREDVSAKNEVILDVIVDKKEKMKVHKITIDGNEQLTDKQIKGSLFTKGAFSKTHEAGKIGNIFKSKKFTPERWKTDKQNLIDKYNEHGFRDANILKDSVSNYDVKHVDVYVQVEEGKKYYIRNITWVGNTVYTTDQLSRVLGMKKGDVYNQKLLNKRLSEDEDAVGNLYWNNGYLFYNLQPTEINIVGDSIDLEMRITEGQQAHINRVRINGNDRLYENVVRRELRTKPGDLFSKDALQRSVRELASMGHFDPEKVNPDVKPNYEDGTVDINWNLAQKSNDQIEFSLGWGQTGVIGRVGLKLNNFSMRNLFNKNKEHRGIMPVGDGEVLSIGAQTNGSYYQSYNVSYSTNWFGGKRPNQFSVSAYYSKQTDVSSNYYNNAYYNNYFNYLSGYGSSYSSSYSSYYDPDKYVQMIGFSLGWGKRLRWPDDYFTLSAQLSYQRYMLKNWSYFLMTNGTANNLNLTLSLNRTSTDNQLFPRRGSEFSASVTLTPPWSLFDNKDYASLANNPYSSTYDDEMQRNTVG
;
A
#
# COMPACT_ATOMS: atom_id res chain seq x y z
N MET A 1 93.02 40.47 64.08
CA MET A 1 93.43 40.23 62.68
C MET A 1 92.34 39.42 62.00
N THR A 2 91.50 40.11 61.25
CA THR A 2 90.36 39.58 60.49
C THR A 2 90.85 39.22 59.09
N ALA A 3 91.01 37.92 58.82
CA ALA A 3 91.15 37.39 57.48
C ALA A 3 89.82 36.73 57.09
N GLY A 4 89.19 37.22 56.03
CA GLY A 4 87.90 36.74 55.53
C GLY A 4 88.02 35.37 54.87
N LEU A 5 86.99 34.55 55.05
CA LEU A 5 86.70 33.38 54.22
C LEU A 5 85.58 33.78 53.25
N LEU A 6 85.98 33.98 51.99
CA LEU A 6 85.09 34.09 50.84
C LEU A 6 84.50 32.70 50.55
N ALA A 7 83.20 32.52 50.71
CA ALA A 7 82.48 31.39 50.15
C ALA A 7 81.84 31.84 48.83
N SER A 8 82.50 31.52 47.72
CA SER A 8 81.99 31.69 46.36
C SER A 8 80.98 30.57 46.05
N THR A 9 79.69 30.88 46.01
CA THR A 9 78.67 30.01 45.40
C THR A 9 78.62 30.30 43.90
N GLN A 10 79.23 29.42 43.08
CA GLN A 10 78.99 29.40 41.64
C GLN A 10 77.55 28.93 41.39
N MET A 11 76.69 29.81 40.86
CA MET A 11 75.48 29.36 40.18
C MET A 11 75.89 28.73 38.84
N GLN A 12 75.78 27.41 38.71
CA GLN A 12 75.76 26.77 37.40
C GLN A 12 74.40 27.00 36.76
N ALA A 13 74.37 27.67 35.61
CA ALA A 13 73.18 27.74 34.78
C ALA A 13 72.87 26.32 34.25
N GLN A 14 71.64 25.84 34.41
CA GLN A 14 71.22 24.56 33.84
C GLN A 14 71.12 24.70 32.32
N ASP A 15 71.79 23.81 31.58
CA ASP A 15 71.69 23.72 30.12
C ASP A 15 70.24 23.39 29.73
N LYS A 16 69.61 24.31 28.97
CA LYS A 16 68.28 24.15 28.40
C LYS A 16 68.39 23.80 26.93
N ILE A 17 68.00 22.58 26.57
CA ILE A 17 67.88 22.13 25.18
C ILE A 17 66.45 22.37 24.72
N ILE A 18 66.27 23.16 23.67
CA ILE A 18 64.95 23.52 23.12
C ILE A 18 64.67 22.64 21.90
N ASN A 19 63.46 22.07 21.81
CA ASN A 19 63.02 21.17 20.74
C ASN A 19 64.03 20.05 20.40
N PRO A 20 64.41 19.20 21.36
CA PRO A 20 65.33 18.10 21.10
C PRO A 20 64.72 17.11 20.10
N ASP A 21 65.48 16.72 19.08
CA ASP A 21 65.10 15.63 18.19
C ASP A 21 65.35 14.29 18.90
N ILE A 22 64.27 13.58 19.21
CA ILE A 22 64.32 12.32 19.95
C ILE A 22 64.21 11.17 18.95
N SER A 23 65.37 10.60 18.62
CA SER A 23 65.43 9.38 17.83
C SER A 23 65.05 8.16 18.67
N TYR A 24 64.05 7.41 18.22
CA TYR A 24 63.64 6.14 18.83
C TYR A 24 64.63 4.98 18.60
N ALA A 25 65.72 5.22 17.85
CA ALA A 25 66.82 4.28 17.67
C ALA A 25 67.99 4.51 18.64
N GLY A 26 67.93 5.56 19.47
CA GLY A 26 68.96 5.90 20.46
C GLY A 26 68.85 5.12 21.77
N THR A 27 69.81 5.31 22.68
CA THR A 27 69.76 4.72 24.02
C THR A 27 68.70 5.40 24.89
N PRO A 28 67.80 4.65 25.55
CA PRO A 28 66.78 5.22 26.42
C PRO A 28 67.39 6.00 27.59
N ARG A 29 66.88 7.20 27.83
CA ARG A 29 67.22 8.01 29.00
C ARG A 29 65.99 8.23 29.86
N THR A 30 66.17 8.16 31.18
CA THR A 30 65.09 8.43 32.14
C THR A 30 65.10 9.91 32.49
N PHE A 31 63.96 10.56 32.33
CA PHE A 31 63.74 11.95 32.68
C PHE A 31 62.59 12.06 33.67
N ILE A 32 62.62 13.12 34.49
CA ILE A 32 61.48 13.51 35.33
C ILE A 32 60.58 14.42 34.48
N LEU A 33 59.29 14.15 34.40
CA LEU A 33 58.37 14.99 33.64
C LEU A 33 58.17 16.34 34.34
N GLY A 34 58.78 17.40 33.80
CA GLY A 34 58.76 18.76 34.37
C GLY A 34 57.50 19.55 34.05
N GLY A 35 56.80 19.22 32.96
CA GLY A 35 55.54 19.84 32.58
C GLY A 35 54.97 19.25 31.29
N ILE A 36 53.66 19.39 31.10
CA ILE A 36 52.94 18.97 29.89
C ILE A 36 52.14 20.17 29.40
N ASN A 37 52.33 20.54 28.14
CA ASN A 37 51.52 21.54 27.47
C ASN A 37 50.66 20.86 26.40
N VAL A 38 49.37 21.21 26.32
CA VAL A 38 48.44 20.64 25.34
C VAL A 38 47.88 21.76 24.46
N THR A 39 47.92 21.56 23.14
CA THR A 39 47.43 22.53 22.16
C THR A 39 46.52 21.88 21.11
N GLY A 40 45.67 22.68 20.49
CA GLY A 40 44.84 22.28 19.34
C GLY A 40 43.39 21.86 19.65
N VAL A 41 42.97 21.94 20.91
CA VAL A 41 41.59 21.64 21.32
C VAL A 41 41.02 22.81 22.12
N GLU A 42 40.03 23.50 21.55
CA GLU A 42 39.29 24.58 22.23
C GLU A 42 38.13 23.99 23.05
N GLY A 43 37.84 24.56 24.23
CA GLY A 43 36.65 24.24 25.02
C GLY A 43 36.80 23.11 26.04
N TYR A 44 38.01 22.58 26.26
CA TYR A 44 38.34 21.65 27.35
C TYR A 44 39.44 22.25 28.23
N GLU A 45 39.40 21.95 29.54
CA GLU A 45 40.44 22.38 30.47
C GLU A 45 41.70 21.50 30.32
N ASP A 46 42.88 22.12 30.36
CA ASP A 46 44.16 21.46 30.07
C ASP A 46 44.44 20.24 30.98
N TYR A 47 43.98 20.28 32.24
CA TYR A 47 44.15 19.14 33.16
C TYR A 47 43.31 17.91 32.75
N VAL A 48 42.18 18.12 32.07
CA VAL A 48 41.33 17.03 31.54
C VAL A 48 42.03 16.36 30.36
N LEU A 49 42.58 17.18 29.45
CA LEU A 49 43.29 16.68 28.28
C LEU A 49 44.60 15.98 28.66
N THR A 50 45.35 16.53 29.62
CA THR A 50 46.57 15.87 30.15
C THR A 50 46.22 14.60 30.91
N GLY A 51 45.13 14.57 31.68
CA GLY A 51 44.66 13.37 32.39
C GLY A 51 44.37 12.17 31.47
N ILE A 52 43.92 12.41 30.24
CA ILE A 52 43.66 11.34 29.24
C ILE A 52 44.95 10.62 28.82
N SER A 53 46.09 11.32 28.77
CA SER A 53 47.39 10.68 28.53
C SER A 53 47.76 9.68 29.64
N GLY A 54 47.21 9.90 30.84
CA GLY A 54 47.59 9.26 32.09
C GLY A 54 49.07 9.41 32.42
N LEU A 55 49.66 10.53 31.99
CA LEU A 55 50.96 11.03 32.42
C LEU A 55 50.75 12.07 33.53
N THR A 56 51.61 12.05 34.54
CA THR A 56 51.58 12.98 35.67
C THR A 56 52.89 13.76 35.79
N VAL A 57 52.79 15.06 36.09
CA VAL A 57 53.96 15.91 36.31
C VAL A 57 54.71 15.41 37.55
N GLY A 58 56.02 15.19 37.44
CA GLY A 58 56.86 14.61 38.49
C GLY A 58 57.13 13.10 38.35
N GLN A 59 56.46 12.41 37.42
CA GLN A 59 56.74 10.98 37.17
C GLN A 59 58.05 10.78 36.40
N ASN A 60 58.71 9.64 36.63
CA ASN A 60 59.85 9.21 35.82
C ASN A 60 59.36 8.61 34.50
N ILE A 61 59.80 9.17 33.37
CA ILE A 61 59.47 8.69 32.03
C ILE A 61 60.74 8.27 31.31
N THR A 62 60.66 7.17 30.56
CA THR A 62 61.78 6.70 29.74
C THR A 62 61.57 7.12 28.30
N VAL A 63 62.54 7.83 27.73
CA VAL A 63 62.45 8.36 26.36
C VAL A 63 63.73 8.03 25.58
N PRO A 64 63.64 7.32 24.44
CA PRO A 64 62.44 6.65 23.90
C PRO A 64 61.96 5.47 24.78
N GLY A 65 60.64 5.30 24.92
CA GLY A 65 60.04 4.25 25.76
C GLY A 65 58.54 4.04 25.50
N THR A 66 57.92 3.08 26.21
CA THR A 66 56.49 2.71 26.02
C THR A 66 55.52 3.76 26.57
N ASP A 67 55.94 4.57 27.54
CA ASP A 67 55.08 5.55 28.22
C ASP A 67 54.45 6.55 27.26
N ILE A 68 55.23 7.06 26.29
CA ILE A 68 54.73 7.98 25.24
C ILE A 68 53.79 7.24 24.28
N SER A 69 54.15 6.02 23.89
CA SER A 69 53.31 5.21 22.97
C SER A 69 51.97 4.86 23.59
N ASP A 70 51.94 4.52 24.88
CA ASP A 70 50.71 4.16 25.59
C ASP A 70 49.85 5.39 25.90
N ALA A 71 50.46 6.54 26.16
CA ALA A 71 49.75 7.82 26.22
C ALA A 71 49.04 8.12 24.88
N VAL A 72 49.73 7.97 23.75
CA VAL A 72 49.13 8.11 22.41
C VAL A 72 47.99 7.12 22.20
N LYS A 73 48.17 5.84 22.54
CA LYS A 73 47.10 4.81 22.43
C LYS A 73 45.89 5.15 23.30
N ARG A 74 46.07 5.71 24.50
CA ARG A 74 44.97 6.15 25.37
C ARG A 74 44.14 7.23 24.70
N TYR A 75 44.76 8.26 24.13
CA TYR A 75 44.05 9.28 23.34
C TYR A 75 43.25 8.67 22.18
N TRP A 76 43.82 7.75 21.42
CA TRP A 76 43.10 7.06 20.35
C TRP A 76 41.92 6.22 20.85
N ARG A 77 42.08 5.53 21.99
CA ARG A 77 41.04 4.71 22.61
C ARG A 77 39.86 5.52 23.11
N HIS A 78 40.08 6.78 23.53
CA HIS A 78 38.99 7.69 23.89
C HIS A 78 38.10 8.07 22.70
N GLY A 79 38.57 7.91 21.45
CA GLY A 79 37.77 8.11 20.24
C GLY A 79 37.45 9.56 19.88
N LEU A 80 37.85 10.53 20.70
CA LEU A 80 37.56 11.96 20.54
C LEU A 80 38.48 12.68 19.53
N PHE A 81 39.64 12.11 19.23
CA PHE A 81 40.72 12.80 18.51
C PHE A 81 40.94 12.22 17.09
N SER A 82 41.18 13.10 16.13
CA SER A 82 41.51 12.81 14.74
C SER A 82 43.02 12.81 14.50
N LYS A 83 43.78 13.55 15.31
CA LYS A 83 45.25 13.62 15.29
C LYS A 83 45.78 13.71 16.72
N VAL A 84 46.80 12.92 17.01
CA VAL A 84 47.52 12.92 18.29
C VAL A 84 49.01 12.92 17.98
N THR A 85 49.70 13.99 18.36
CA THR A 85 51.15 14.14 18.18
C THR A 85 51.77 14.58 19.48
N MET A 86 52.85 13.93 19.90
CA MET A 86 53.59 14.25 21.12
C MET A 86 55.03 14.55 20.75
N ALA A 87 55.53 15.71 21.15
CA ALA A 87 56.89 16.16 20.94
C ALA A 87 57.52 16.61 22.26
N ALA A 88 58.84 16.58 22.35
CA ALA A 88 59.57 17.21 23.45
C ALA A 88 59.76 18.70 23.15
N ASP A 89 59.29 19.56 24.04
CA ASP A 89 59.39 21.01 23.92
C ASP A 89 60.74 21.51 24.42
N SER A 90 61.18 21.03 25.59
CA SER A 90 62.53 21.30 26.09
C SER A 90 63.00 20.27 27.13
N ILE A 91 64.31 20.15 27.29
CA ILE A 91 64.98 19.42 28.38
C ILE A 91 65.79 20.43 29.19
N VAL A 92 65.58 20.48 30.50
CA VAL A 92 66.33 21.34 31.43
C VAL A 92 66.89 20.46 32.54
N GLY A 93 68.19 20.18 32.50
CA GLY A 93 68.79 19.15 33.35
C GLY A 93 68.12 17.78 33.15
N ASP A 94 67.64 17.15 34.21
CA ASP A 94 66.93 15.86 34.16
C ASP A 94 65.40 16.01 33.94
N LYS A 95 64.91 17.23 33.69
CA LYS A 95 63.48 17.50 33.49
C LYS A 95 63.11 17.58 32.02
N LEU A 96 62.13 16.79 31.59
CA LEU A 96 61.54 16.84 30.24
C LEU A 96 60.22 17.61 30.25
N TYR A 97 60.05 18.53 29.30
CA TYR A 97 58.78 19.20 29.02
C TYR A 97 58.19 18.65 27.72
N LEU A 98 56.94 18.20 27.79
CA LEU A 98 56.24 17.61 26.63
C LEU A 98 55.22 18.59 26.07
N HIS A 99 55.13 18.63 24.75
CA HIS A 99 54.09 19.32 24.00
C HIS A 99 53.21 18.31 23.26
N ILE A 100 51.93 18.25 23.62
CA ILE A 100 50.93 17.38 23.02
C ILE A 100 50.05 18.23 22.10
N SER A 101 50.12 17.99 20.81
CA SER A 101 49.21 18.59 19.84
C SER A 101 48.10 17.59 19.48
N LEU A 102 46.86 17.97 19.81
CA LEU A 102 45.65 17.19 19.61
C LEU A 102 44.75 17.91 18.59
N ALA A 103 44.08 17.15 17.73
CA ALA A 103 42.94 17.63 16.95
C ALA A 103 41.72 16.77 17.26
N VAL A 104 40.59 17.41 17.53
CA VAL A 104 39.31 16.73 17.77
C VAL A 104 38.77 16.12 16.47
N ARG A 105 37.94 15.09 16.61
CA ARG A 105 37.16 14.58 15.47
C ARG A 105 36.04 15.56 15.15
N PRO A 106 35.78 15.81 13.86
CA PRO A 106 34.63 16.60 13.48
C PRO A 106 33.33 15.87 13.80
N ARG A 107 32.29 16.63 14.09
CA ARG A 107 30.92 16.11 14.23
C ARG A 107 30.13 16.35 12.95
N VAL A 108 29.15 15.50 12.69
CA VAL A 108 28.27 15.65 11.51
C VAL A 108 27.26 16.78 11.76
N SER A 109 27.36 17.90 11.05
CA SER A 109 26.38 19.00 11.09
C SER A 109 25.10 18.60 10.36
N THR A 110 25.25 18.22 9.09
CA THR A 110 24.15 17.92 8.17
C THR A 110 24.59 16.88 7.16
N ILE A 111 23.65 16.04 6.72
CA ILE A 111 23.88 15.04 5.68
C ILE A 111 23.00 15.41 4.49
N ASN A 112 23.63 15.71 3.36
CA ASN A 112 22.95 15.99 2.11
C ASN A 112 22.95 14.73 1.25
N TYR A 113 21.81 14.45 0.62
CA TYR A 113 21.65 13.31 -0.27
C TYR A 113 21.29 13.77 -1.67
N GLU A 114 22.19 13.52 -2.60
CA GLU A 114 22.04 13.85 -4.03
C GLU A 114 21.77 12.59 -4.85
N GLY A 115 20.96 12.72 -5.91
CA GLY A 115 20.57 11.61 -6.77
C GLY A 115 19.46 10.68 -6.20
N LEU A 116 18.96 10.93 -4.99
CA LEU A 116 17.95 10.10 -4.31
C LEU A 116 16.53 10.69 -4.32
N LYS A 117 15.52 9.81 -4.44
CA LYS A 117 14.12 10.19 -4.21
C LYS A 117 13.84 10.30 -2.71
N LYS A 118 12.80 11.06 -2.32
CA LYS A 118 12.43 11.28 -0.91
C LYS A 118 12.36 9.98 -0.09
N SER A 119 11.65 8.97 -0.58
CA SER A 119 11.53 7.67 0.13
C SER A 119 12.87 6.93 0.23
N GLU A 120 13.73 7.03 -0.78
CA GLU A 120 15.04 6.37 -0.76
C GLU A 120 16.01 7.07 0.18
N ARG A 121 15.86 8.39 0.34
CA ARG A 121 16.59 9.19 1.33
C ARG A 121 16.23 8.76 2.75
N GLU A 122 14.94 8.69 3.07
CA GLU A 122 14.45 8.25 4.38
C GLU A 122 14.94 6.82 4.71
N ASP A 123 14.85 5.88 3.76
CA ASP A 123 15.40 4.52 3.90
C ASP A 123 16.92 4.55 4.17
N MET A 124 17.66 5.46 3.52
CA MET A 124 19.12 5.54 3.63
C MET A 124 19.57 6.18 4.93
N GLU A 125 18.88 7.22 5.39
CA GLU A 125 19.14 7.84 6.71
C GLU A 125 19.02 6.81 7.83
N GLN A 126 18.02 5.93 7.76
CA GLN A 126 17.85 4.84 8.75
C GLN A 126 18.94 3.77 8.65
N LYS A 127 19.40 3.44 7.43
CA LYS A 127 20.33 2.31 7.19
C LYS A 127 21.80 2.64 7.32
N LEU A 128 22.23 3.86 6.98
CA LEU A 128 23.65 4.24 7.00
C LEU A 128 24.19 4.36 8.42
N GLY A 129 23.32 4.56 9.41
CA GLY A 129 23.72 4.74 10.80
C GLY A 129 24.56 6.02 11.04
N LEU A 130 24.55 6.95 10.08
CA LEU A 130 25.14 8.27 10.22
C LEU A 130 24.08 9.20 10.82
N LEU A 131 24.32 9.64 12.06
CA LEU A 131 23.39 10.52 12.77
C LEU A 131 23.95 11.94 12.84
N LYS A 132 23.09 12.93 12.66
CA LYS A 132 23.43 14.33 12.93
C LYS A 132 23.93 14.47 14.38
N GLY A 133 25.04 15.18 14.56
CA GLY A 133 25.73 15.38 15.84
C GLY A 133 26.68 14.26 16.25
N SER A 134 26.70 13.13 15.56
CA SER A 134 27.65 12.04 15.85
C SER A 134 29.09 12.38 15.44
N GLN A 135 30.06 11.79 16.13
CA GLN A 135 31.48 11.94 15.77
C GLN A 135 31.78 11.15 14.49
N LEU A 136 32.44 11.80 13.54
CA LEU A 136 32.78 11.16 12.27
C LEU A 136 34.12 10.42 12.37
N THR A 137 34.15 9.17 11.91
CA THR A 137 35.36 8.35 11.81
C THR A 137 35.53 7.84 10.38
N PRO A 138 36.78 7.61 9.90
CA PRO A 138 37.00 7.05 8.56
C PRO A 138 36.24 5.74 8.34
N ASN A 139 36.28 4.83 9.34
CA ASN A 139 35.56 3.55 9.29
C ASN A 139 34.04 3.71 9.15
N MET A 140 33.45 4.79 9.69
CA MET A 140 32.01 5.06 9.50
C MET A 140 31.69 5.43 8.07
N ILE A 141 32.57 6.18 7.39
CA ILE A 141 32.39 6.53 5.97
C ILE A 141 32.48 5.28 5.10
N ASP A 142 33.49 4.44 5.33
CA ASP A 142 33.67 3.20 4.57
C ASP A 142 32.50 2.23 4.79
N ARG A 143 32.07 2.07 6.04
CA ARG A 143 30.89 1.27 6.39
C ARG A 143 29.63 1.84 5.73
N ALA A 144 29.43 3.15 5.76
CA ALA A 144 28.30 3.79 5.12
C ALA A 144 28.32 3.55 3.59
N LYS A 145 29.48 3.63 2.94
CA LYS A 145 29.63 3.33 1.51
C LYS A 145 29.27 1.87 1.19
N ILE A 146 29.74 0.90 1.99
CA ILE A 146 29.39 -0.52 1.83
C ILE A 146 27.88 -0.76 2.03
N LEU A 147 27.28 -0.15 3.06
CA LEU A 147 25.85 -0.26 3.34
C LEU A 147 24.98 0.38 2.24
N ALA A 148 25.42 1.53 1.72
CA ALA A 148 24.78 2.19 0.59
C ALA A 148 24.84 1.30 -0.67
N GLN A 149 26.03 0.78 -1.02
CA GLN A 149 26.21 -0.13 -2.15
C GLN A 149 25.28 -1.34 -2.03
N LYS A 150 25.30 -2.01 -0.86
CA LYS A 150 24.46 -3.19 -0.60
C LYS A 150 22.97 -2.88 -0.76
N TYR A 151 22.51 -1.73 -0.26
CA TYR A 151 21.12 -1.31 -0.41
C TYR A 151 20.71 -1.12 -1.88
N PHE A 152 21.58 -0.54 -2.70
CA PHE A 152 21.33 -0.39 -4.14
C PHE A 152 21.41 -1.72 -4.88
N ASP A 153 22.35 -2.59 -4.53
CA ASP A 153 22.47 -3.96 -5.05
C ASP A 153 21.19 -4.76 -4.78
N ASP A 154 20.67 -4.70 -3.54
CA ASP A 154 19.41 -5.33 -3.14
C ASP A 154 18.22 -4.81 -3.97
N LYS A 155 18.21 -3.50 -4.29
CA LYS A 155 17.20 -2.86 -5.16
C LYS A 155 17.44 -3.10 -6.67
N GLY A 156 18.49 -3.83 -7.04
CA GLY A 156 18.82 -4.25 -8.41
C GLY A 156 19.72 -3.29 -9.19
N TYR A 157 20.36 -2.34 -8.52
CA TYR A 157 21.31 -1.37 -9.08
C TYR A 157 22.75 -1.80 -8.81
N LYS A 158 23.20 -2.90 -9.43
CA LYS A 158 24.55 -3.47 -9.18
C LYS A 158 25.71 -2.55 -9.54
N ASN A 159 25.48 -1.62 -10.47
CA ASN A 159 26.49 -0.68 -10.96
C ASN A 159 26.33 0.71 -10.32
N ALA A 160 25.61 0.81 -9.19
CA ALA A 160 25.50 2.08 -8.48
C ALA A 160 26.88 2.53 -7.97
N GLU A 161 27.15 3.81 -8.08
CA GLU A 161 28.36 4.46 -7.60
C GLU A 161 27.99 5.40 -6.45
N ILE A 162 28.67 5.22 -5.32
CA ILE A 162 28.45 6.02 -4.10
C ILE A 162 29.73 6.75 -3.75
N ASP A 163 29.63 8.07 -3.72
CA ASP A 163 30.68 8.97 -3.25
C ASP A 163 30.19 9.72 -2.01
N ILE A 164 31.01 9.79 -0.98
CA ILE A 164 30.70 10.51 0.26
C ILE A 164 31.78 11.56 0.45
N ARG A 165 31.42 12.82 0.21
CA ARG A 165 32.33 13.95 0.35
C ARG A 165 32.13 14.63 1.69
N GLN A 166 33.24 14.95 2.33
CA GLN A 166 33.27 15.71 3.57
C GLN A 166 33.61 17.16 3.27
N ARG A 167 32.79 18.11 3.76
CA ARG A 167 33.03 19.55 3.64
C ARG A 167 32.94 20.19 5.02
N GLU A 168 33.79 21.17 5.32
CA GLU A 168 33.70 21.90 6.59
C GLU A 168 32.44 22.78 6.61
N ASP A 169 31.77 22.86 7.77
CA ASP A 169 30.65 23.77 7.97
C ASP A 169 31.17 25.14 8.42
N VAL A 170 31.00 26.15 7.56
CA VAL A 170 31.41 27.53 7.87
C VAL A 170 30.60 28.15 9.02
N SER A 171 29.43 27.59 9.34
CA SER A 171 28.52 28.11 10.37
C SER A 171 28.81 27.53 11.76
N ALA A 172 29.49 26.39 11.83
CA ALA A 172 29.71 25.64 13.07
C ALA A 172 31.16 25.13 13.15
N LYS A 173 31.89 25.58 14.17
CA LYS A 173 33.29 25.18 14.40
C LYS A 173 33.40 23.67 14.65
N ASN A 174 34.37 23.01 14.01
CA ASN A 174 34.64 21.57 14.13
C ASN A 174 33.44 20.66 13.76
N GLU A 175 32.56 21.16 12.88
CA GLU A 175 31.50 20.36 12.27
C GLU A 175 31.70 20.24 10.75
N VAL A 176 31.22 19.12 10.20
CA VAL A 176 31.35 18.80 8.78
C VAL A 176 30.00 18.42 8.20
N ILE A 177 29.79 18.85 6.98
CA ILE A 177 28.67 18.46 6.13
C ILE A 177 29.11 17.25 5.31
N LEU A 178 28.26 16.22 5.30
CA LEU A 178 28.46 15.02 4.49
C LEU A 178 27.56 15.08 3.27
N ASP A 179 28.16 15.16 2.08
CA ASP A 179 27.44 15.09 0.82
C ASP A 179 27.53 13.65 0.28
N VAL A 180 26.43 12.91 0.40
CA VAL A 180 26.27 11.56 -0.11
C VAL A 180 25.72 11.65 -1.53
N ILE A 181 26.61 11.51 -2.50
CA ILE A 181 26.32 11.59 -3.93
C ILE A 181 26.14 10.17 -4.45
N VAL A 182 24.94 9.85 -4.93
CA VAL A 182 24.61 8.52 -5.45
C VAL A 182 24.26 8.60 -6.92
N ASP A 183 25.08 7.98 -7.77
CA ASP A 183 24.70 7.65 -9.13
C ASP A 183 24.22 6.20 -9.19
N LYS A 184 22.91 6.00 -9.27
CA LYS A 184 22.29 4.66 -9.26
C LYS A 184 22.60 3.86 -10.52
N LYS A 185 22.96 4.52 -11.62
CA LYS A 185 22.91 3.95 -12.98
C LYS A 185 21.56 3.25 -13.25
N GLU A 186 21.51 2.39 -14.27
CA GLU A 186 20.31 1.62 -14.60
C GLU A 186 20.21 0.31 -13.82
N LYS A 187 18.98 -0.17 -13.61
CA LYS A 187 18.76 -1.48 -12.99
C LYS A 187 19.16 -2.61 -13.94
N MET A 188 19.79 -3.65 -13.38
CA MET A 188 20.11 -4.87 -14.12
C MET A 188 18.84 -5.61 -14.54
N LYS A 189 18.80 -6.02 -15.81
CA LYS A 189 17.73 -6.83 -16.39
C LYS A 189 18.25 -8.21 -16.75
N VAL A 190 17.38 -9.22 -16.69
CA VAL A 190 17.76 -10.56 -17.16
C VAL A 190 17.68 -10.62 -18.68
N HIS A 191 18.79 -10.98 -19.31
CA HIS A 191 18.86 -11.23 -20.74
C HIS A 191 18.39 -12.64 -21.05
N LYS A 192 19.10 -13.66 -20.57
CA LYS A 192 18.76 -15.08 -20.78
C LYS A 192 18.82 -15.90 -19.50
N ILE A 193 17.92 -16.88 -19.37
CA ILE A 193 17.97 -17.91 -18.34
C ILE A 193 18.27 -19.25 -19.01
N THR A 194 19.40 -19.86 -18.66
CA THR A 194 19.78 -21.18 -19.15
C THR A 194 19.56 -22.20 -18.03
N ILE A 195 18.82 -23.26 -18.35
CA ILE A 195 18.55 -24.38 -17.45
C ILE A 195 19.31 -25.57 -18.04
N ASP A 196 20.00 -26.28 -17.18
CA ASP A 196 20.77 -27.48 -17.53
C ASP A 196 20.36 -28.63 -16.62
N GLY A 197 20.38 -29.85 -17.16
CA GLY A 197 19.88 -31.06 -16.49
C GLY A 197 18.36 -31.28 -16.56
N ASN A 198 17.63 -30.50 -17.37
CA ASN A 198 16.19 -30.66 -17.56
C ASN A 198 15.84 -31.61 -18.72
N GLU A 199 15.87 -32.92 -18.47
CA GLU A 199 15.63 -33.94 -19.49
C GLU A 199 14.14 -34.32 -19.63
N GLN A 200 13.42 -34.40 -18.52
CA GLN A 200 12.01 -34.81 -18.47
C GLN A 200 11.04 -33.62 -18.55
N LEU A 201 11.42 -32.43 -18.05
CA LEU A 201 10.66 -31.20 -18.22
C LEU A 201 11.26 -30.29 -19.28
N THR A 202 10.45 -29.93 -20.28
CA THR A 202 10.89 -29.01 -21.32
C THR A 202 11.06 -27.58 -20.78
N ASP A 203 12.00 -26.83 -21.36
CA ASP A 203 12.20 -25.40 -21.09
C ASP A 203 10.89 -24.59 -21.11
N LYS A 204 9.96 -24.94 -22.00
CA LYS A 204 8.67 -24.27 -22.14
C LYS A 204 7.74 -24.54 -20.95
N GLN A 205 7.75 -25.75 -20.39
CA GLN A 205 6.97 -26.10 -19.20
C GLN A 205 7.51 -25.39 -17.95
N ILE A 206 8.84 -25.23 -17.88
CA ILE A 206 9.51 -24.56 -16.76
C ILE A 206 9.39 -23.04 -16.86
N LYS A 207 9.78 -22.45 -18.00
CA LYS A 207 9.78 -20.99 -18.23
C LYS A 207 8.38 -20.41 -18.49
N GLY A 208 7.41 -21.25 -18.80
CA GLY A 208 6.03 -20.87 -19.09
C GLY A 208 5.85 -20.30 -20.51
N SER A 209 4.60 -20.00 -20.85
CA SER A 209 4.19 -19.44 -22.14
C SER A 209 3.44 -18.12 -21.97
N LEU A 210 2.94 -17.54 -23.07
CA LEU A 210 2.13 -16.31 -23.04
C LEU A 210 0.93 -16.40 -22.08
N PHE A 211 0.34 -17.61 -21.95
CA PHE A 211 -0.87 -17.87 -21.17
C PHE A 211 -0.63 -18.71 -19.91
N THR A 212 0.58 -19.23 -19.71
CA THR A 212 0.90 -20.09 -18.55
C THR A 212 2.03 -19.50 -17.73
N LYS A 213 1.85 -19.46 -16.40
CA LYS A 213 2.85 -18.93 -15.48
C LYS A 213 4.00 -19.94 -15.33
N GLY A 214 5.21 -19.53 -15.71
CA GLY A 214 6.43 -20.29 -15.48
C GLY A 214 7.00 -20.11 -14.07
N ALA A 215 8.04 -20.90 -13.76
CA ALA A 215 8.82 -20.83 -12.52
C ALA A 215 9.49 -19.46 -12.34
N PHE A 216 10.02 -18.86 -13.41
CA PHE A 216 10.69 -17.55 -13.40
C PHE A 216 9.69 -16.39 -13.48
N SER A 217 8.72 -16.37 -12.57
CA SER A 217 7.64 -15.39 -12.58
C SER A 217 8.06 -14.00 -12.07
N LYS A 218 9.26 -13.85 -11.50
CA LYS A 218 9.79 -12.58 -10.98
C LYS A 218 10.96 -12.04 -11.82
N THR A 219 11.72 -12.91 -12.48
CA THR A 219 12.83 -12.56 -13.38
C THR A 219 12.54 -13.03 -14.81
N HIS A 220 11.91 -12.18 -15.61
CA HIS A 220 11.59 -12.51 -17.00
C HIS A 220 12.74 -12.18 -17.96
N GLU A 221 12.95 -13.05 -18.95
CA GLU A 221 13.84 -12.78 -20.10
C GLU A 221 13.36 -11.55 -20.90
N ALA A 222 14.31 -10.72 -21.31
CA ALA A 222 14.05 -9.57 -22.17
C ALA A 222 13.71 -10.01 -23.62
N GLY A 223 12.88 -9.23 -24.34
CA GLY A 223 12.67 -9.39 -25.79
C GLY A 223 11.46 -10.23 -26.27
N LYS A 224 10.73 -10.94 -25.40
CA LYS A 224 9.51 -11.69 -25.81
C LYS A 224 8.25 -10.80 -25.78
N ILE A 225 7.46 -10.80 -26.85
CA ILE A 225 6.25 -9.96 -27.07
C ILE A 225 5.21 -10.10 -25.92
N GLY A 226 5.15 -11.24 -25.23
CA GLY A 226 4.28 -11.45 -24.07
C GLY A 226 4.68 -10.79 -22.74
N ASN A 227 5.86 -10.15 -22.68
CA ASN A 227 6.45 -9.62 -21.44
C ASN A 227 6.48 -8.08 -21.40
N ILE A 228 5.66 -7.38 -22.20
CA ILE A 228 5.63 -5.91 -22.29
C ILE A 228 5.21 -5.26 -20.96
N PHE A 229 4.29 -5.88 -20.21
CA PHE A 229 3.76 -5.36 -18.94
C PHE A 229 4.43 -5.94 -17.68
N LYS A 230 5.43 -6.81 -17.80
CA LYS A 230 6.05 -7.52 -16.66
C LYS A 230 7.41 -6.92 -16.29
N SER A 231 7.70 -6.88 -14.99
CA SER A 231 8.96 -6.35 -14.46
C SER A 231 10.14 -7.25 -14.84
N LYS A 232 11.10 -6.71 -15.59
CA LYS A 232 12.30 -7.44 -16.12
C LYS A 232 13.54 -7.33 -15.21
N LYS A 233 13.35 -6.87 -13.97
CA LYS A 233 14.44 -6.48 -13.06
C LYS A 233 15.01 -7.70 -12.36
N PHE A 234 16.34 -7.82 -12.34
CA PHE A 234 17.06 -8.79 -11.52
C PHE A 234 17.33 -8.20 -10.13
N THR A 235 16.92 -8.90 -9.08
CA THR A 235 17.23 -8.59 -7.68
C THR A 235 17.49 -9.91 -6.95
N PRO A 236 18.44 -9.99 -6.01
CA PRO A 236 18.75 -11.22 -5.29
C PRO A 236 17.52 -11.88 -4.63
N GLU A 237 16.61 -11.08 -4.08
CA GLU A 237 15.37 -11.55 -3.44
C GLU A 237 14.42 -12.25 -4.44
N ARG A 238 14.21 -11.63 -5.61
CA ARG A 238 13.43 -12.24 -6.70
C ARG A 238 14.07 -13.51 -7.21
N TRP A 239 15.41 -13.55 -7.30
CA TRP A 239 16.12 -14.75 -7.71
C TRP A 239 15.93 -15.90 -6.72
N LYS A 240 16.07 -15.63 -5.42
CA LYS A 240 15.77 -16.62 -4.37
C LYS A 240 14.35 -17.16 -4.48
N THR A 241 13.38 -16.27 -4.72
CA THR A 241 11.97 -16.65 -4.90
C THR A 241 11.78 -17.51 -6.15
N ASP A 242 12.41 -17.16 -7.26
CA ASP A 242 12.30 -17.92 -8.50
C ASP A 242 13.00 -19.29 -8.44
N LYS A 243 14.08 -19.43 -7.65
CA LYS A 243 14.67 -20.74 -7.32
C LYS A 243 13.69 -21.64 -6.57
N GLN A 244 12.97 -21.10 -5.58
CA GLN A 244 11.92 -21.86 -4.90
C GLN A 244 10.79 -22.22 -5.87
N ASN A 245 10.33 -21.26 -6.68
CA ASN A 245 9.29 -21.50 -7.69
C ASN A 245 9.69 -22.59 -8.70
N LEU A 246 10.99 -22.71 -9.02
CA LEU A 246 11.52 -23.76 -9.89
C LEU A 246 11.36 -25.13 -9.26
N ILE A 247 11.79 -25.30 -8.02
CA ILE A 247 11.56 -26.55 -7.26
C ILE A 247 10.07 -26.83 -7.12
N ASP A 248 9.26 -25.84 -6.77
CA ASP A 248 7.80 -26.00 -6.69
C ASP A 248 7.17 -26.41 -8.02
N LYS A 249 7.76 -26.01 -9.15
CA LYS A 249 7.31 -26.39 -10.50
C LYS A 249 7.63 -27.85 -10.80
N TYR A 250 8.81 -28.31 -10.41
CA TYR A 250 9.18 -29.73 -10.46
C TYR A 250 8.26 -30.57 -9.57
N ASN A 251 8.04 -30.13 -8.33
CA ASN A 251 7.12 -30.76 -7.38
C ASN A 251 5.66 -30.78 -7.90
N GLU A 252 5.24 -29.77 -8.68
CA GLU A 252 3.92 -29.74 -9.34
C GLU A 252 3.76 -30.88 -10.37
N HIS A 253 4.85 -31.29 -10.99
CA HIS A 253 4.89 -32.35 -12.00
C HIS A 253 5.24 -33.74 -11.45
N GLY A 254 5.39 -33.88 -10.12
CA GLY A 254 5.66 -35.16 -9.46
C GLY A 254 7.14 -35.46 -9.17
N PHE A 255 8.03 -34.50 -9.42
CA PHE A 255 9.47 -34.66 -9.21
C PHE A 255 9.85 -34.28 -7.78
N ARG A 256 9.64 -35.20 -6.85
CA ARG A 256 9.86 -34.99 -5.41
C ARG A 256 11.33 -34.70 -5.06
N ASP A 257 12.24 -35.41 -5.72
CA ASP A 257 13.68 -35.38 -5.42
C ASP A 257 14.40 -34.26 -6.19
N ALA A 258 13.65 -33.35 -6.82
CA ALA A 258 14.23 -32.30 -7.65
C ALA A 258 15.06 -31.33 -6.80
N ASN A 259 16.29 -31.06 -7.22
CA ASN A 259 17.19 -30.16 -6.51
C ASN A 259 18.02 -29.29 -7.46
N ILE A 260 18.44 -28.12 -6.98
CA ILE A 260 19.34 -27.22 -7.72
C ILE A 260 20.77 -27.53 -7.28
N LEU A 261 21.59 -28.05 -8.19
CA LEU A 261 23.00 -28.39 -7.91
C LEU A 261 23.90 -27.16 -7.92
N LYS A 262 23.67 -26.25 -8.86
CA LYS A 262 24.51 -25.07 -9.06
C LYS A 262 23.70 -23.91 -9.65
N ASP A 263 23.94 -22.71 -9.15
CA ASP A 263 23.50 -21.47 -9.79
C ASP A 263 24.66 -20.51 -10.02
N SER A 264 24.62 -19.79 -11.14
CA SER A 264 25.60 -18.77 -11.50
C SER A 264 24.90 -17.59 -12.17
N VAL A 265 25.39 -16.38 -11.88
CA VAL A 265 24.91 -15.14 -12.48
C VAL A 265 26.11 -14.39 -13.04
N SER A 266 26.17 -14.25 -14.35
CA SER A 266 27.24 -13.56 -15.07
C SER A 266 26.75 -12.25 -15.68
N ASN A 267 27.59 -11.23 -15.70
CA ASN A 267 27.29 -9.99 -16.41
C ASN A 267 27.41 -10.23 -17.92
N TYR A 268 26.36 -9.88 -18.66
CA TYR A 268 26.37 -9.87 -20.13
C TYR A 268 26.77 -8.47 -20.65
N ASP A 269 26.16 -7.43 -20.07
CA ASP A 269 26.42 -6.02 -20.40
C ASP A 269 26.18 -5.13 -19.16
N VAL A 270 26.50 -3.85 -19.23
CA VAL A 270 26.29 -2.84 -18.16
C VAL A 270 24.84 -2.82 -17.64
N LYS A 271 23.88 -3.30 -18.44
CA LYS A 271 22.44 -3.31 -18.12
C LYS A 271 21.85 -4.71 -18.00
N HIS A 272 22.60 -5.77 -18.33
CA HIS A 272 22.05 -7.11 -18.52
C HIS A 272 22.88 -8.20 -17.83
N VAL A 273 22.19 -9.17 -17.24
CA VAL A 273 22.79 -10.37 -16.66
C VAL A 273 22.23 -11.64 -17.32
N ASP A 274 23.08 -12.64 -17.45
CA ASP A 274 22.70 -14.00 -17.79
C ASP A 274 22.70 -14.87 -16.54
N VAL A 275 21.69 -15.73 -16.44
CA VAL A 275 21.50 -16.61 -15.29
C VAL A 275 21.58 -18.05 -15.76
N TYR A 276 22.41 -18.84 -15.09
CA TYR A 276 22.57 -20.26 -15.34
C TYR A 276 22.17 -21.05 -14.10
N VAL A 277 21.38 -22.09 -14.29
CA VAL A 277 20.97 -23.03 -13.24
C VAL A 277 21.12 -24.46 -13.73
N GLN A 278 21.76 -25.27 -12.91
CA GLN A 278 21.84 -26.71 -13.10
C GLN A 278 20.89 -27.40 -12.10
N VAL A 279 20.01 -28.24 -12.62
CA VAL A 279 18.97 -28.96 -11.87
C VAL A 279 19.21 -30.46 -11.98
N GLU A 280 18.96 -31.17 -10.89
CA GLU A 280 18.78 -32.63 -10.88
C GLU A 280 17.28 -32.89 -10.70
N GLU A 281 16.61 -33.45 -11.70
CA GLU A 281 15.14 -33.60 -11.68
C GLU A 281 14.66 -34.74 -10.77
N GLY A 282 15.46 -35.78 -10.62
CA GLY A 282 15.09 -36.98 -9.89
C GLY A 282 14.00 -37.82 -10.57
N LYS A 283 13.33 -38.67 -9.78
CA LYS A 283 12.27 -39.56 -10.27
C LYS A 283 10.90 -38.90 -10.16
N LYS A 284 10.02 -39.26 -11.08
CA LYS A 284 8.61 -38.88 -11.03
C LYS A 284 7.83 -39.88 -10.19
N TYR A 285 7.06 -39.37 -9.23
CA TYR A 285 6.26 -40.19 -8.32
C TYR A 285 4.75 -40.03 -8.52
N TYR A 286 4.02 -41.10 -8.18
CA TYR A 286 2.58 -41.23 -8.24
C TYR A 286 2.00 -41.60 -6.88
N ILE A 287 0.76 -41.20 -6.63
CA ILE A 287 0.07 -41.50 -5.37
C ILE A 287 -0.46 -42.93 -5.43
N ARG A 288 -0.02 -43.79 -4.52
CA ARG A 288 -0.48 -45.17 -4.40
C ARG A 288 -1.63 -45.33 -3.42
N ASN A 289 -1.53 -44.70 -2.26
CA ASN A 289 -2.59 -44.71 -1.27
C ASN A 289 -2.61 -43.39 -0.49
N ILE A 290 -3.81 -42.98 -0.05
CA ILE A 290 -4.00 -41.86 0.86
C ILE A 290 -4.79 -42.39 2.05
N THR A 291 -4.21 -42.31 3.22
CA THR A 291 -4.81 -42.72 4.49
C THR A 291 -4.98 -41.51 5.39
N TRP A 292 -6.04 -41.51 6.20
CA TRP A 292 -6.32 -40.44 7.16
C TRP A 292 -6.31 -41.04 8.56
N VAL A 293 -5.63 -40.37 9.49
CA VAL A 293 -5.48 -40.80 10.87
C VAL A 293 -5.75 -39.62 11.79
N GLY A 294 -6.56 -39.83 12.84
CA GLY A 294 -6.87 -38.81 13.84
C GLY A 294 -8.05 -37.90 13.49
N ASN A 295 -8.79 -38.17 12.41
CA ASN A 295 -10.05 -37.52 12.09
C ASN A 295 -11.22 -38.16 12.85
N THR A 296 -11.72 -37.49 13.90
CA THR A 296 -12.92 -37.92 14.63
C THR A 296 -14.14 -37.05 14.31
N VAL A 297 -13.92 -35.81 13.88
CA VAL A 297 -14.97 -34.84 13.56
C VAL A 297 -15.58 -35.07 12.17
N TYR A 298 -14.73 -35.43 11.20
CA TYR A 298 -15.15 -35.66 9.81
C TYR A 298 -14.80 -37.05 9.33
N THR A 299 -15.65 -37.60 8.46
CA THR A 299 -15.38 -38.92 7.89
C THR A 299 -14.27 -38.86 6.84
N THR A 300 -13.52 -39.96 6.72
CA THR A 300 -12.45 -40.13 5.73
C THR A 300 -12.93 -39.85 4.30
N ASP A 301 -14.17 -40.25 3.98
CA ASP A 301 -14.77 -40.03 2.66
C ASP A 301 -15.10 -38.55 2.40
N GLN A 302 -15.44 -37.77 3.43
CA GLN A 302 -15.64 -36.33 3.29
C GLN A 302 -14.30 -35.64 3.03
N LEU A 303 -13.27 -35.94 3.84
CA LEU A 303 -11.94 -35.36 3.70
C LEU A 303 -11.30 -35.71 2.35
N SER A 304 -11.45 -36.95 1.90
CA SER A 304 -10.92 -37.42 0.61
C SER A 304 -11.61 -36.76 -0.58
N ARG A 305 -12.92 -36.51 -0.50
CA ARG A 305 -13.66 -35.77 -1.54
C ARG A 305 -13.20 -34.33 -1.66
N VAL A 306 -12.94 -33.67 -0.53
CA VAL A 306 -12.48 -32.27 -0.48
C VAL A 306 -11.03 -32.13 -0.93
N LEU A 307 -10.17 -33.09 -0.55
CA LEU A 307 -8.79 -33.16 -1.04
C LEU A 307 -8.73 -33.25 -2.57
N GLY A 308 -9.63 -34.03 -3.18
CA GLY A 308 -9.78 -34.10 -4.63
C GLY A 308 -8.63 -34.81 -5.36
N MET A 309 -7.76 -35.51 -4.62
CA MET A 309 -6.65 -36.32 -5.15
C MET A 309 -6.98 -37.81 -5.02
N LYS A 310 -6.64 -38.59 -6.03
CA LYS A 310 -6.96 -40.03 -6.12
C LYS A 310 -5.71 -40.87 -6.28
N LYS A 311 -5.87 -42.17 -5.98
CA LYS A 311 -4.86 -43.18 -6.31
C LYS A 311 -4.57 -43.17 -7.82
N GLY A 312 -3.30 -43.15 -8.17
CA GLY A 312 -2.77 -43.07 -9.54
C GLY A 312 -2.45 -41.65 -10.00
N ASP A 313 -2.87 -40.62 -9.27
CA ASP A 313 -2.54 -39.23 -9.62
C ASP A 313 -1.03 -38.98 -9.46
N VAL A 314 -0.50 -38.06 -10.26
CA VAL A 314 0.88 -37.58 -10.09
C VAL A 314 1.02 -36.90 -8.73
N TYR A 315 2.10 -37.19 -8.00
CA TYR A 315 2.34 -36.64 -6.67
C TYR A 315 2.66 -35.15 -6.70
N ASN A 316 1.63 -34.32 -6.77
CA ASN A 316 1.74 -32.87 -6.83
C ASN A 316 1.71 -32.28 -5.42
N GLN A 317 2.89 -32.08 -4.82
CA GLN A 317 3.01 -31.50 -3.47
C GLN A 317 2.41 -30.10 -3.36
N LYS A 318 2.49 -29.32 -4.44
CA LYS A 318 1.94 -27.97 -4.47
C LYS A 318 0.41 -27.98 -4.42
N LEU A 319 -0.22 -28.89 -5.16
CA LEU A 319 -1.66 -29.11 -5.12
C LEU A 319 -2.07 -29.69 -3.76
N LEU A 320 -1.29 -30.62 -3.22
CA LEU A 320 -1.50 -31.18 -1.88
C LEU A 320 -1.57 -30.08 -0.82
N ASN A 321 -0.53 -29.24 -0.72
CA ASN A 321 -0.49 -28.15 0.27
C ASN A 321 -1.64 -27.15 0.07
N LYS A 322 -1.97 -26.84 -1.19
CA LYS A 322 -3.13 -26.00 -1.52
C LYS A 322 -4.44 -26.57 -1.02
N ARG A 323 -4.71 -27.84 -1.32
CA ARG A 323 -5.93 -28.55 -0.93
C ARG A 323 -6.01 -28.84 0.57
N LEU A 324 -4.87 -28.82 1.26
CA LEU A 324 -4.81 -29.01 2.71
C LEU A 324 -5.03 -27.71 3.50
N SER A 325 -4.50 -26.57 3.04
CA SER A 325 -4.51 -25.33 3.85
C SER A 325 -4.67 -23.99 3.12
N GLU A 326 -4.28 -23.86 1.85
CA GLU A 326 -4.25 -22.56 1.16
C GLU A 326 -5.57 -22.22 0.46
N ASP A 327 -6.16 -23.20 -0.24
CA ASP A 327 -7.39 -23.01 -1.00
C ASP A 327 -8.57 -22.70 -0.07
N GLU A 328 -9.56 -21.95 -0.56
CA GLU A 328 -10.77 -21.60 0.22
C GLU A 328 -11.63 -22.82 0.57
N ASP A 329 -11.62 -23.84 -0.29
CA ASP A 329 -12.26 -25.14 -0.08
C ASP A 329 -11.28 -26.19 0.47
N ALA A 330 -10.12 -25.77 1.01
CA ALA A 330 -9.16 -26.70 1.58
C ALA A 330 -9.72 -27.46 2.79
N VAL A 331 -9.21 -28.67 3.01
CA VAL A 331 -9.57 -29.55 4.13
C VAL A 331 -9.43 -28.81 5.47
N GLY A 332 -8.34 -28.06 5.64
CA GLY A 332 -8.08 -27.26 6.83
C GLY A 332 -9.15 -26.21 7.14
N ASN A 333 -9.78 -25.63 6.11
CA ASN A 333 -10.84 -24.65 6.32
C ASN A 333 -12.10 -25.28 6.91
N LEU A 334 -12.37 -26.57 6.71
CA LEU A 334 -13.48 -27.25 7.37
C LEU A 334 -13.32 -27.19 8.90
N TYR A 335 -12.14 -27.55 9.39
CA TYR A 335 -11.80 -27.50 10.81
C TYR A 335 -11.84 -26.07 11.36
N TRP A 336 -11.18 -25.12 10.68
CA TRP A 336 -11.21 -23.71 11.10
C TRP A 336 -12.61 -23.09 11.07
N ASN A 337 -13.51 -23.54 10.20
CA ASN A 337 -14.88 -23.03 10.14
C ASN A 337 -15.77 -23.57 11.27
N ASN A 338 -15.39 -24.70 11.88
CA ASN A 338 -16.11 -25.37 12.96
C ASN A 338 -15.45 -25.18 14.34
N GLY A 339 -14.64 -24.13 14.51
CA GLY A 339 -14.02 -23.77 15.78
C GLY A 339 -12.70 -24.46 16.08
N TYR A 340 -12.23 -25.44 15.30
CA TYR A 340 -10.96 -26.10 15.56
C TYR A 340 -9.80 -25.21 15.12
N LEU A 341 -9.48 -24.16 15.88
CA LEU A 341 -8.39 -23.24 15.55
C LEU A 341 -7.01 -23.89 15.70
N PHE A 342 -6.89 -24.81 16.65
CA PHE A 342 -5.64 -25.46 17.05
C PHE A 342 -5.35 -26.75 16.30
N TYR A 343 -6.11 -27.07 15.25
CA TYR A 343 -5.87 -28.30 14.51
C TYR A 343 -4.50 -28.26 13.84
N ASN A 344 -3.86 -29.43 13.75
CA ASN A 344 -2.63 -29.62 13.00
C ASN A 344 -2.83 -30.78 12.03
N LEU A 345 -2.58 -30.54 10.75
CA LEU A 345 -2.66 -31.54 9.70
C LEU A 345 -1.29 -31.65 9.05
N GLN A 346 -0.68 -32.82 9.15
CA GLN A 346 0.64 -33.12 8.60
C GLN A 346 0.55 -34.27 7.59
N PRO A 347 0.77 -34.00 6.29
CA PRO A 347 0.94 -35.07 5.31
C PRO A 347 2.30 -35.74 5.55
N THR A 348 2.29 -37.04 5.83
CA THR A 348 3.50 -37.83 6.05
C THR A 348 3.64 -38.88 4.96
N GLU A 349 4.82 -38.97 4.36
CA GLU A 349 5.16 -40.05 3.41
C GLU A 349 5.55 -41.29 4.22
N ILE A 350 4.73 -42.34 4.19
CA ILE A 350 4.98 -43.56 5.01
C ILE A 350 5.82 -44.60 4.29
N ASN A 351 5.68 -44.71 2.97
CA ASN A 351 6.36 -45.71 2.18
C ASN A 351 6.54 -45.22 0.74
N ILE A 352 7.70 -45.57 0.16
CA ILE A 352 8.05 -45.28 -1.22
C ILE A 352 8.46 -46.61 -1.84
N VAL A 353 7.68 -47.09 -2.81
CA VAL A 353 7.97 -48.34 -3.53
C VAL A 353 8.05 -48.04 -5.01
N GLY A 354 9.27 -48.07 -5.55
CA GLY A 354 9.50 -47.69 -6.95
C GLY A 354 9.17 -46.22 -7.20
N ASP A 355 8.18 -45.98 -8.05
CA ASP A 355 7.65 -44.66 -8.43
C ASP A 355 6.36 -44.30 -7.67
N SER A 356 6.01 -45.05 -6.64
CA SER A 356 4.71 -44.99 -5.98
C SER A 356 4.84 -44.64 -4.49
N ILE A 357 4.12 -43.60 -4.05
CA ILE A 357 4.17 -43.04 -2.68
C ILE A 357 2.85 -43.30 -1.95
N ASP A 358 2.95 -43.76 -0.71
CA ASP A 358 1.83 -43.77 0.24
C ASP A 358 1.87 -42.54 1.13
N LEU A 359 0.74 -41.83 1.18
CA LEU A 359 0.53 -40.66 2.01
C LEU A 359 -0.37 -41.00 3.19
N GLU A 360 0.07 -40.58 4.38
CA GLU A 360 -0.72 -40.63 5.61
C GLU A 360 -0.96 -39.20 6.11
N MET A 361 -2.21 -38.80 6.10
CA MET A 361 -2.67 -37.51 6.59
C MET A 361 -2.92 -37.63 8.09
N ARG A 362 -1.96 -37.15 8.89
CA ARG A 362 -2.08 -37.15 10.35
C ARG A 362 -2.75 -35.88 10.80
N ILE A 363 -3.91 -36.01 11.45
CA ILE A 363 -4.68 -34.91 11.98
C ILE A 363 -4.67 -34.97 13.51
N THR A 364 -4.36 -33.84 14.13
CA THR A 364 -4.62 -33.59 15.55
C THR A 364 -5.64 -32.48 15.61
N GLU A 365 -6.90 -32.78 15.97
CA GLU A 365 -8.02 -31.83 15.86
C GLU A 365 -7.96 -30.74 16.94
N GLY A 366 -7.55 -31.09 18.16
CA GLY A 366 -7.51 -30.18 19.30
C GLY A 366 -8.90 -29.80 19.83
N GLN A 367 -8.96 -28.87 20.79
CA GLN A 367 -10.21 -28.35 21.32
C GLN A 367 -10.83 -27.27 20.43
N GLN A 368 -12.15 -27.05 20.55
CA GLN A 368 -12.82 -25.96 19.86
C GLN A 368 -12.49 -24.62 20.52
N ALA A 369 -12.18 -23.62 19.71
CA ALA A 369 -11.87 -22.26 20.13
C ALA A 369 -13.12 -21.37 20.08
N HIS A 370 -13.48 -20.80 21.22
CA HIS A 370 -14.50 -19.76 21.30
C HIS A 370 -13.88 -18.37 21.24
N ILE A 371 -14.56 -17.44 20.57
CA ILE A 371 -14.11 -16.05 20.50
C ILE A 371 -14.36 -15.40 21.87
N ASN A 372 -13.29 -14.99 22.55
CA ASN A 372 -13.40 -14.32 23.85
C ASN A 372 -13.65 -12.82 23.66
N ARG A 373 -12.72 -12.11 22.99
CA ARG A 373 -12.85 -10.67 22.74
C ARG A 373 -12.60 -10.30 21.30
N VAL A 374 -13.38 -9.33 20.83
CA VAL A 374 -13.19 -8.70 19.52
C VAL A 374 -12.88 -7.22 19.75
N ARG A 375 -11.60 -6.87 19.61
CA ARG A 375 -11.09 -5.50 19.79
C ARG A 375 -11.02 -4.80 18.43
N ILE A 376 -11.44 -3.55 18.38
CA ILE A 376 -11.43 -2.71 17.18
C ILE A 376 -10.56 -1.50 17.51
N ASN A 377 -9.52 -1.26 16.71
CA ASN A 377 -8.58 -0.16 16.87
C ASN A 377 -8.51 0.64 15.55
N GLY A 378 -8.21 1.95 15.64
CA GLY A 378 -7.99 2.82 14.49
C GLY A 378 -9.26 3.36 13.81
N ASN A 379 -10.40 3.33 14.51
CA ASN A 379 -11.66 3.96 14.11
C ASN A 379 -11.78 5.40 14.65
N ASP A 380 -10.86 6.29 14.27
CA ASP A 380 -10.74 7.63 14.88
C ASP A 380 -11.90 8.59 14.52
N ARG A 381 -12.42 8.50 13.29
CA ARG A 381 -13.51 9.33 12.75
C ARG A 381 -14.81 8.55 12.51
N LEU A 382 -14.84 7.26 12.85
CA LEU A 382 -16.00 6.39 12.65
C LEU A 382 -16.37 5.73 13.98
N TYR A 383 -17.65 5.73 14.35
CA TYR A 383 -18.05 5.10 15.60
C TYR A 383 -17.82 3.59 15.57
N GLU A 384 -17.42 3.04 16.71
CA GLU A 384 -17.08 1.62 16.82
C GLU A 384 -18.27 0.71 16.48
N ASN A 385 -19.49 1.12 16.83
CA ASN A 385 -20.72 0.37 16.50
C ASN A 385 -20.92 0.20 14.99
N VAL A 386 -20.45 1.15 14.18
CA VAL A 386 -20.51 1.08 12.71
C VAL A 386 -19.58 0.01 12.16
N VAL A 387 -18.43 -0.19 12.80
CA VAL A 387 -17.50 -1.28 12.47
C VAL A 387 -18.02 -2.61 13.00
N ARG A 388 -18.41 -2.62 14.27
CA ARG A 388 -18.81 -3.82 15.02
C ARG A 388 -20.04 -4.50 14.40
N ARG A 389 -20.97 -3.73 13.81
CA ARG A 389 -22.16 -4.29 13.14
C ARG A 389 -21.86 -5.03 11.83
N GLU A 390 -20.74 -4.72 11.18
CA GLU A 390 -20.30 -5.43 9.96
C GLU A 390 -19.52 -6.72 10.28
N LEU A 391 -18.98 -6.82 11.49
CA LEU A 391 -18.29 -8.03 11.93
C LEU A 391 -19.29 -9.19 12.10
N ARG A 392 -18.95 -10.32 11.47
CA ARG A 392 -19.67 -11.59 11.62
C ARG A 392 -19.17 -12.42 12.80
N THR A 393 -18.00 -12.07 13.34
CA THR A 393 -17.38 -12.68 14.51
C THR A 393 -17.81 -11.95 15.78
N LYS A 394 -18.53 -12.63 16.69
CA LYS A 394 -18.96 -12.04 17.96
C LYS A 394 -18.35 -12.79 19.15
N PRO A 395 -18.13 -12.10 20.28
CA PRO A 395 -17.79 -12.77 21.53
C PRO A 395 -18.78 -13.89 21.88
N GLY A 396 -18.28 -15.06 22.22
CA GLY A 396 -19.03 -16.29 22.52
C GLY A 396 -19.20 -17.25 21.33
N ASP A 397 -19.15 -16.75 20.10
CA ASP A 397 -19.28 -17.59 18.90
C ASP A 397 -18.06 -18.53 18.75
N LEU A 398 -18.27 -19.68 18.11
CA LEU A 398 -17.16 -20.53 17.68
C LEU A 398 -16.31 -19.79 16.64
N PHE A 399 -15.00 -19.99 16.68
CA PHE A 399 -14.12 -19.46 15.65
C PHE A 399 -14.50 -20.00 14.27
N SER A 400 -14.63 -19.11 13.29
CA SER A 400 -14.91 -19.47 11.90
C SER A 400 -14.08 -18.61 10.97
N LYS A 401 -13.22 -19.24 10.17
CA LYS A 401 -12.40 -18.55 9.17
C LYS A 401 -13.26 -17.89 8.08
N ASP A 402 -14.34 -18.53 7.64
CA ASP A 402 -15.28 -17.93 6.68
C ASP A 402 -15.94 -16.68 7.25
N ALA A 403 -16.41 -16.71 8.50
CA ALA A 403 -16.97 -15.52 9.16
C ALA A 403 -15.93 -14.39 9.29
N LEU A 404 -14.67 -14.74 9.59
CA LEU A 404 -13.56 -13.80 9.67
C LEU A 404 -13.27 -13.17 8.31
N GLN A 405 -13.12 -13.97 7.26
CA GLN A 405 -12.87 -13.51 5.88
C GLN A 405 -14.04 -12.72 5.31
N ARG A 406 -15.28 -13.07 5.63
CA ARG A 406 -16.45 -12.25 5.31
C ARG A 406 -16.35 -10.90 6.01
N SER A 407 -16.00 -10.86 7.29
CA SER A 407 -15.81 -9.60 8.01
C SER A 407 -14.72 -8.73 7.37
N VAL A 408 -13.60 -9.32 6.92
CA VAL A 408 -12.57 -8.61 6.13
C VAL A 408 -13.18 -7.98 4.87
N ARG A 409 -13.94 -8.77 4.08
CA ARG A 409 -14.57 -8.30 2.84
C ARG A 409 -15.57 -7.17 3.09
N GLU A 410 -16.43 -7.31 4.09
CA GLU A 410 -17.42 -6.29 4.46
C GLU A 410 -16.70 -4.99 4.86
N LEU A 411 -15.73 -5.06 5.79
CA LEU A 411 -14.95 -3.89 6.22
C LEU A 411 -14.15 -3.23 5.09
N ALA A 412 -13.57 -4.02 4.19
CA ALA A 412 -12.85 -3.50 3.02
C ALA A 412 -13.80 -2.83 2.01
N SER A 413 -15.03 -3.34 1.86
CA SER A 413 -16.03 -2.80 0.94
C SER A 413 -16.77 -1.57 1.47
N MET A 414 -16.75 -1.32 2.79
CA MET A 414 -17.32 -0.11 3.41
C MET A 414 -16.69 1.20 2.90
N GLY A 415 -15.49 1.15 2.32
CA GLY A 415 -14.78 2.35 1.87
C GLY A 415 -14.00 3.06 2.99
N HIS A 416 -14.47 3.02 4.23
CA HIS A 416 -13.80 3.74 5.35
C HIS A 416 -12.39 3.20 5.68
N PHE A 417 -12.18 1.94 5.31
CA PHE A 417 -10.97 1.10 5.40
C PHE A 417 -9.88 1.44 4.38
N ASP A 418 -8.59 1.42 4.72
CA ASP A 418 -7.56 1.01 3.75
C ASP A 418 -7.64 -0.51 3.55
N PRO A 419 -8.10 -1.02 2.39
CA PRO A 419 -8.36 -2.45 2.18
C PRO A 419 -7.13 -3.33 2.39
N GLU A 420 -5.93 -2.82 2.11
CA GLU A 420 -4.68 -3.59 2.27
C GLU A 420 -4.30 -3.80 3.73
N LYS A 421 -4.84 -2.96 4.64
CA LYS A 421 -4.55 -2.98 6.08
C LYS A 421 -5.65 -3.63 6.90
N VAL A 422 -6.75 -4.08 6.29
CA VAL A 422 -7.83 -4.80 6.99
C VAL A 422 -7.42 -6.27 7.20
N ASN A 423 -6.39 -6.48 8.02
CA ASN A 423 -5.91 -7.81 8.38
C ASN A 423 -6.21 -8.10 9.87
N PRO A 424 -7.01 -9.13 10.19
CA PRO A 424 -7.29 -9.49 11.56
C PRO A 424 -6.07 -10.12 12.22
N ASP A 425 -5.73 -9.66 13.41
CA ASP A 425 -4.73 -10.26 14.28
C ASP A 425 -5.43 -11.24 15.24
N VAL A 426 -5.34 -12.53 14.91
CA VAL A 426 -5.97 -13.62 15.65
C VAL A 426 -4.97 -14.15 16.69
N LYS A 427 -5.29 -13.97 17.97
CA LYS A 427 -4.47 -14.39 19.10
C LYS A 427 -5.07 -15.62 19.79
N PRO A 428 -4.65 -16.84 19.42
CA PRO A 428 -5.09 -18.07 20.07
C PRO A 428 -4.56 -18.16 21.51
N ASN A 429 -5.41 -18.63 22.43
CA ASN A 429 -5.03 -19.06 23.77
C ASN A 429 -5.30 -20.56 23.91
N TYR A 430 -4.22 -21.35 23.98
CA TYR A 430 -4.28 -22.81 24.03
C TYR A 430 -4.76 -23.34 25.38
N GLU A 431 -4.58 -22.60 26.48
CA GLU A 431 -4.94 -23.05 27.83
C GLU A 431 -6.47 -23.00 28.03
N ASP A 432 -7.07 -21.86 27.69
CA ASP A 432 -8.50 -21.63 27.89
C ASP A 432 -9.36 -22.11 26.71
N GLY A 433 -8.75 -22.55 25.61
CA GLY A 433 -9.49 -22.88 24.38
C GLY A 433 -10.23 -21.66 23.81
N THR A 434 -9.64 -20.48 23.92
CA THR A 434 -10.25 -19.24 23.46
C THR A 434 -9.39 -18.50 22.45
N VAL A 435 -9.99 -17.55 21.73
CA VAL A 435 -9.29 -16.70 20.78
C VAL A 435 -9.72 -15.26 20.89
N ASP A 436 -8.74 -14.36 20.93
CA ASP A 436 -8.95 -12.92 20.82
C ASP A 436 -8.72 -12.48 19.37
N ILE A 437 -9.60 -11.65 18.83
CA ILE A 437 -9.48 -11.09 17.48
C ILE A 437 -9.28 -9.58 17.60
N ASN A 438 -8.14 -9.08 17.13
CA ASN A 438 -7.84 -7.66 17.10
C ASN A 438 -7.93 -7.13 15.66
N TRP A 439 -8.79 -6.15 15.44
CA TRP A 439 -8.94 -5.44 14.17
C TRP A 439 -8.18 -4.12 14.25
N ASN A 440 -6.95 -4.11 13.73
CA ASN A 440 -6.12 -2.91 13.65
C ASN A 440 -6.39 -2.21 12.33
N LEU A 441 -7.41 -1.34 12.31
CA LEU A 441 -7.88 -0.69 11.10
C LEU A 441 -7.08 0.60 10.85
N ALA A 442 -6.86 0.92 9.59
CA ALA A 442 -6.26 2.19 9.18
C ALA A 442 -7.30 2.99 8.41
N GLN A 443 -7.87 4.02 9.06
CA GLN A 443 -8.95 4.78 8.46
C GLN A 443 -8.48 5.61 7.26
N LYS A 444 -9.29 5.60 6.20
CA LYS A 444 -9.12 6.41 5.01
C LYS A 444 -10.32 7.35 4.83
N SER A 445 -10.04 8.59 4.42
CA SER A 445 -11.09 9.54 4.03
C SER A 445 -11.62 9.15 2.66
N ASN A 446 -12.91 8.86 2.58
CA ASN A 446 -13.58 8.44 1.34
C ASN A 446 -14.59 9.46 0.83
N ASP A 447 -14.57 10.67 1.37
CA ASP A 447 -15.37 11.76 0.84
C ASP A 447 -14.85 12.15 -0.55
N GLN A 448 -15.75 12.27 -1.52
CA GLN A 448 -15.43 12.51 -2.92
C GLN A 448 -15.93 13.89 -3.33
N ILE A 449 -15.05 14.67 -3.95
CA ILE A 449 -15.40 15.88 -4.68
C ILE A 449 -15.26 15.53 -6.16
N GLU A 450 -16.39 15.45 -6.85
CA GLU A 450 -16.46 15.18 -8.28
C GLU A 450 -16.45 16.52 -9.03
N PHE A 451 -15.48 16.69 -9.92
CA PHE A 451 -15.50 17.75 -10.92
C PHE A 451 -15.33 17.10 -12.28
N SER A 452 -16.31 17.29 -13.17
CA SER A 452 -16.24 16.75 -14.53
C SER A 452 -16.54 17.85 -15.54
N LEU A 453 -15.70 17.94 -16.56
CA LEU A 453 -15.90 18.79 -17.72
C LEU A 453 -15.93 17.90 -18.97
N GLY A 454 -16.96 18.05 -19.78
CA GLY A 454 -17.12 17.38 -21.06
C GLY A 454 -17.51 18.36 -22.15
N TRP A 455 -17.35 17.96 -23.41
CA TRP A 455 -17.84 18.67 -24.58
C TRP A 455 -18.77 17.70 -25.31
N GLY A 456 -20.02 18.12 -25.56
CA GLY A 456 -20.94 17.46 -26.49
C GLY A 456 -21.36 18.37 -27.65
N GLN A 457 -22.19 17.85 -28.56
CA GLN A 457 -22.78 18.65 -29.64
C GLN A 457 -23.56 19.87 -29.12
N THR A 458 -24.03 19.81 -27.88
CA THR A 458 -24.80 20.84 -27.17
C THR A 458 -23.95 21.68 -26.21
N GLY A 459 -22.62 21.72 -26.39
CA GLY A 459 -21.73 22.60 -25.64
C GLY A 459 -20.94 21.93 -24.52
N VAL A 460 -20.43 22.76 -23.61
CA VAL A 460 -19.60 22.33 -22.47
C VAL A 460 -20.48 21.86 -21.32
N ILE A 461 -20.30 20.60 -20.93
CA ILE A 461 -20.96 19.96 -19.80
C ILE A 461 -20.06 20.08 -18.58
N GLY A 462 -20.50 20.81 -17.56
CA GLY A 462 -19.88 20.85 -16.23
C GLY A 462 -20.69 20.08 -15.21
N ARG A 463 -20.04 19.26 -14.39
CA ARG A 463 -20.64 18.59 -13.23
C ARG A 463 -19.77 18.85 -12.00
N VAL A 464 -20.41 19.24 -10.91
CA VAL A 464 -19.82 19.36 -9.58
C VAL A 464 -20.64 18.49 -8.63
N GLY A 465 -19.98 17.59 -7.91
CA GLY A 465 -20.62 16.72 -6.93
C GLY A 465 -19.83 16.66 -5.64
N LEU A 466 -20.52 16.64 -4.52
CA LEU A 466 -19.96 16.33 -3.20
C LEU A 466 -20.65 15.07 -2.70
N LYS A 467 -19.86 14.03 -2.41
CA LYS A 467 -20.34 12.79 -1.80
C LYS A 467 -19.59 12.54 -0.51
N LEU A 468 -20.28 12.73 0.61
CA LEU A 468 -19.80 12.41 1.95
C LEU A 468 -20.22 10.99 2.27
N ASN A 469 -19.26 10.10 2.53
CA ASN A 469 -19.56 8.69 2.80
C ASN A 469 -19.67 8.39 4.30
N ASN A 470 -19.20 9.29 5.17
CA ASN A 470 -19.24 9.14 6.63
C ASN A 470 -20.04 10.28 7.30
N PHE A 471 -21.20 10.62 6.75
CA PHE A 471 -22.10 11.62 7.30
C PHE A 471 -22.84 11.07 8.55
N SER A 472 -23.28 11.96 9.43
CA SER A 472 -24.19 11.64 10.54
C SER A 472 -25.31 12.67 10.64
N MET A 473 -26.52 12.26 10.29
CA MET A 473 -27.73 13.08 10.38
C MET A 473 -28.05 13.45 11.84
N ARG A 474 -27.72 12.56 12.78
CA ARG A 474 -27.89 12.81 14.22
C ARG A 474 -27.02 13.97 14.71
N ASN A 475 -25.83 14.14 14.12
CA ASN A 475 -24.87 15.19 14.48
C ASN A 475 -25.13 16.52 13.76
N LEU A 476 -26.04 16.57 12.78
CA LEU A 476 -26.40 17.80 12.05
C LEU A 476 -27.14 18.81 12.94
N PHE A 477 -28.01 18.34 13.84
CA PHE A 477 -28.87 19.19 14.66
C PHE A 477 -28.52 19.21 16.15
N ASN A 478 -27.64 18.31 16.61
CA ASN A 478 -27.25 18.22 18.01
C ASN A 478 -25.87 18.85 18.27
N LYS A 479 -25.80 19.84 19.16
CA LYS A 479 -24.54 20.32 19.76
C LYS A 479 -24.04 19.30 20.81
N ASN A 480 -23.65 18.11 20.39
CA ASN A 480 -23.12 17.09 21.31
C ASN A 480 -21.60 17.22 21.53
N LYS A 481 -21.12 16.80 22.70
CA LYS A 481 -19.68 16.72 23.05
C LYS A 481 -18.84 15.81 22.11
N GLU A 482 -19.51 14.97 21.32
CA GLU A 482 -18.92 14.07 20.31
C GLU A 482 -18.63 14.77 18.97
N HIS A 483 -18.88 16.08 18.86
CA HIS A 483 -18.66 16.87 17.64
C HIS A 483 -17.15 17.06 17.38
N ARG A 484 -16.54 16.08 16.70
CA ARG A 484 -15.13 16.13 16.25
C ARG A 484 -15.00 16.92 14.94
N GLY A 485 -15.10 18.25 15.00
CA GLY A 485 -14.84 19.16 13.87
C GLY A 485 -16.06 19.91 13.35
N ILE A 486 -15.95 20.55 12.18
CA ILE A 486 -17.00 21.41 11.58
C ILE A 486 -18.05 20.59 10.80
N MET A 487 -17.76 19.33 10.45
CA MET A 487 -18.63 18.47 9.65
C MET A 487 -19.31 17.40 10.52
N PRO A 488 -20.63 17.17 10.38
CA PRO A 488 -21.34 16.12 11.10
C PRO A 488 -20.98 14.73 10.53
N VAL A 489 -20.04 14.05 11.18
CA VAL A 489 -19.51 12.75 10.76
C VAL A 489 -19.66 11.67 11.84
N GLY A 490 -19.62 10.39 11.45
CA GLY A 490 -19.40 9.28 12.38
C GLY A 490 -20.29 8.03 12.21
N ASP A 491 -21.48 8.15 11.61
CA ASP A 491 -22.47 7.06 11.54
C ASP A 491 -22.34 6.19 10.27
N GLY A 492 -21.43 6.54 9.35
CA GLY A 492 -21.26 5.86 8.06
C GLY A 492 -22.44 6.06 7.11
N GLU A 493 -23.16 7.17 7.22
CA GLU A 493 -24.27 7.52 6.32
C GLU A 493 -23.74 8.25 5.09
N VAL A 494 -24.44 8.14 3.96
CA VAL A 494 -24.01 8.75 2.70
C VAL A 494 -24.91 9.95 2.38
N LEU A 495 -24.30 11.12 2.22
CA LEU A 495 -24.93 12.32 1.70
C LEU A 495 -24.28 12.69 0.37
N SER A 496 -25.06 12.76 -0.70
CA SER A 496 -24.57 13.21 -2.02
C SER A 496 -25.36 14.41 -2.50
N ILE A 497 -24.64 15.44 -2.95
CA ILE A 497 -25.19 16.65 -3.54
C ILE A 497 -24.49 16.84 -4.88
N GLY A 498 -25.24 17.02 -5.96
CA GLY A 498 -24.70 17.15 -7.30
C GLY A 498 -25.40 18.25 -8.07
N ALA A 499 -24.62 18.97 -8.87
CA ALA A 499 -25.09 19.92 -9.86
C ALA A 499 -24.42 19.59 -11.20
N GLN A 500 -25.20 19.50 -12.26
CA GLN A 500 -24.71 19.35 -13.63
C GLN A 500 -25.36 20.40 -14.51
N THR A 501 -24.57 21.00 -15.39
CA THR A 501 -25.02 22.00 -16.34
C THR A 501 -24.35 21.79 -17.68
N ASN A 502 -25.11 21.93 -18.76
CA ASN A 502 -24.63 22.05 -20.12
C ASN A 502 -25.08 23.41 -20.67
N GLY A 503 -24.66 24.47 -19.97
CA GLY A 503 -25.10 25.83 -20.22
C GLY A 503 -26.62 26.03 -20.01
N SER A 504 -27.29 26.55 -21.04
CA SER A 504 -28.74 26.72 -21.06
C SER A 504 -29.51 25.46 -21.48
N TYR A 505 -28.83 24.47 -22.07
CA TYR A 505 -29.47 23.29 -22.65
C TYR A 505 -29.96 22.29 -21.61
N TYR A 506 -29.13 21.98 -20.61
CA TYR A 506 -29.48 21.02 -19.56
C TYR A 506 -28.95 21.48 -18.21
N GLN A 507 -29.78 21.44 -17.18
CA GLN A 507 -29.40 21.73 -15.80
C GLN A 507 -30.02 20.68 -14.90
N SER A 508 -29.24 20.06 -14.02
CA SER A 508 -29.76 19.15 -13.01
C SER A 508 -29.11 19.40 -11.66
N TYR A 509 -29.93 19.35 -10.61
CA TYR A 509 -29.52 19.44 -9.22
C TYR A 509 -30.11 18.24 -8.49
N ASN A 510 -29.28 17.50 -7.76
CA ASN A 510 -29.72 16.35 -6.99
C ASN A 510 -29.17 16.41 -5.56
N VAL A 511 -29.98 15.91 -4.64
CA VAL A 511 -29.61 15.69 -3.24
C VAL A 511 -30.10 14.31 -2.86
N SER A 512 -29.24 13.51 -2.26
CA SER A 512 -29.59 12.17 -1.78
C SER A 512 -28.93 11.88 -0.44
N TYR A 513 -29.68 11.23 0.42
CA TYR A 513 -29.25 10.73 1.71
C TYR A 513 -29.56 9.24 1.78
N SER A 514 -28.63 8.43 2.28
CA SER A 514 -28.88 7.00 2.49
C SER A 514 -28.10 6.45 3.67
N THR A 515 -28.67 5.41 4.29
CA THR A 515 -28.05 4.66 5.38
C THR A 515 -28.39 3.19 5.23
N ASN A 516 -27.41 2.30 5.48
CA ASN A 516 -27.62 0.85 5.43
C ASN A 516 -28.15 0.24 6.74
N TRP A 517 -28.21 1.04 7.80
CA TRP A 517 -28.50 0.59 9.16
C TRP A 517 -29.48 1.52 9.86
N PHE A 518 -30.61 1.81 9.20
CA PHE A 518 -31.68 2.60 9.76
C PHE A 518 -32.23 1.95 11.05
N GLY A 519 -32.20 2.70 12.15
CA GLY A 519 -32.54 2.21 13.50
C GLY A 519 -31.41 1.45 14.22
N GLY A 520 -30.21 1.35 13.63
CA GLY A 520 -28.95 0.94 14.26
C GLY A 520 -28.77 -0.55 14.59
N LYS A 521 -29.86 -1.29 14.87
CA LYS A 521 -29.78 -2.69 15.34
C LYS A 521 -29.80 -3.74 14.22
N ARG A 522 -30.36 -3.40 13.07
CA ARG A 522 -30.58 -4.34 11.95
C ARG A 522 -30.16 -3.67 10.64
N PRO A 523 -29.68 -4.44 9.64
CA PRO A 523 -29.30 -3.94 8.33
C PRO A 523 -30.55 -3.59 7.50
N ASN A 524 -31.26 -2.56 7.93
CA ASN A 524 -32.38 -1.96 7.23
C ASN A 524 -31.85 -0.75 6.46
N GLN A 525 -31.91 -0.80 5.14
CA GLN A 525 -31.53 0.32 4.29
C GLN A 525 -32.65 1.34 4.27
N PHE A 526 -32.27 2.61 4.24
CA PHE A 526 -33.17 3.74 4.08
C PHE A 526 -32.51 4.75 3.16
N SER A 527 -33.25 5.28 2.19
CA SER A 527 -32.75 6.30 1.27
C SER A 527 -33.82 7.34 0.99
N VAL A 528 -33.41 8.60 0.91
CA VAL A 528 -34.25 9.71 0.48
C VAL A 528 -33.48 10.45 -0.60
N SER A 529 -34.11 10.71 -1.74
CA SER A 529 -33.49 11.59 -2.73
C SER A 529 -34.50 12.54 -3.35
N ALA A 530 -34.00 13.71 -3.73
CA ALA A 530 -34.75 14.70 -4.47
C ALA A 530 -33.88 15.20 -5.62
N TYR A 531 -34.49 15.48 -6.76
CA TYR A 531 -33.80 16.11 -7.87
C TYR A 531 -34.70 17.09 -8.60
N TYR A 532 -34.06 18.07 -9.23
CA TYR A 532 -34.66 18.96 -10.21
C TYR A 532 -33.82 18.86 -11.49
N SER A 533 -34.46 18.74 -12.65
CA SER A 533 -33.79 18.86 -13.93
C SER A 533 -34.58 19.72 -14.90
N LYS A 534 -33.89 20.53 -15.70
CA LYS A 534 -34.45 21.31 -16.80
C LYS A 534 -33.67 20.96 -18.06
N GLN A 535 -34.38 20.58 -19.11
CA GLN A 535 -33.84 20.37 -20.44
C GLN A 535 -34.57 21.29 -21.42
N THR A 536 -33.83 22.04 -22.23
CA THR A 536 -34.38 22.85 -23.32
C THR A 536 -34.17 22.16 -24.65
N ASP A 537 -35.00 22.50 -25.63
CA ASP A 537 -34.85 21.97 -26.99
C ASP A 537 -33.88 22.85 -27.81
N VAL A 538 -33.43 22.33 -28.94
CA VAL A 538 -32.72 23.11 -29.95
C VAL A 538 -33.77 23.84 -30.79
N SER A 539 -33.55 25.11 -31.10
CA SER A 539 -34.53 25.91 -31.85
C SER A 539 -34.87 25.28 -33.21
N SER A 540 -36.17 25.13 -33.47
CA SER A 540 -36.69 24.73 -34.79
C SER A 540 -36.72 25.89 -35.79
N ASN A 541 -36.55 27.13 -35.32
CA ASN A 541 -36.56 28.33 -36.15
C ASN A 541 -35.17 28.55 -36.76
N TYR A 542 -34.81 27.68 -37.69
CA TYR A 542 -33.73 27.95 -38.63
C TYR A 542 -34.21 28.98 -39.64
N TYR A 543 -33.62 30.18 -39.65
CA TYR A 543 -33.50 30.92 -40.91
C TYR A 543 -32.51 30.16 -41.78
N ASN A 544 -33.06 29.21 -42.53
CA ASN A 544 -32.42 28.65 -43.68
C ASN A 544 -32.17 29.83 -44.66
N ASN A 545 -30.96 30.37 -44.64
CA ASN A 545 -30.52 31.30 -45.68
C ASN A 545 -30.27 30.55 -47.01
N ALA A 546 -30.86 29.36 -47.22
CA ALA A 546 -30.82 28.66 -48.51
C ALA A 546 -31.87 29.19 -49.49
N TYR A 547 -32.78 30.10 -49.10
CA TYR A 547 -33.49 30.90 -50.11
C TYR A 547 -32.53 31.90 -50.79
N TYR A 548 -31.66 32.57 -50.02
CA TYR A 548 -30.63 33.46 -50.59
C TYR A 548 -29.45 32.69 -51.21
N ASN A 549 -29.08 31.52 -50.68
CA ASN A 549 -28.01 30.70 -51.28
C ASN A 549 -28.47 29.91 -52.53
N ASN A 550 -29.76 29.63 -52.73
CA ASN A 550 -30.24 29.08 -54.02
C ASN A 550 -30.20 30.14 -55.13
N TYR A 551 -30.57 31.38 -54.80
CA TYR A 551 -30.51 32.48 -55.77
C TYR A 551 -29.06 32.77 -56.22
N PHE A 552 -28.11 32.76 -55.28
CA PHE A 552 -26.68 32.92 -55.61
C PHE A 552 -26.04 31.67 -56.24
N ASN A 553 -26.53 30.44 -55.97
CA ASN A 553 -26.07 29.22 -56.65
C ASN A 553 -26.53 29.16 -58.12
N TYR A 554 -27.71 29.70 -58.45
CA TYR A 554 -28.16 29.77 -59.84
C TYR A 554 -27.37 30.81 -60.66
N LEU A 555 -26.78 31.80 -59.99
CA LEU A 555 -26.02 32.88 -60.64
C LEU A 555 -24.50 32.63 -60.71
N SER A 556 -23.94 31.75 -59.89
CA SER A 556 -22.50 31.48 -59.81
C SER A 556 -22.22 29.99 -60.01
N GLY A 557 -21.96 29.62 -61.26
CA GLY A 557 -21.59 28.27 -61.64
C GLY A 557 -20.26 27.81 -61.01
N TYR A 558 -20.27 26.54 -60.60
CA TYR A 558 -19.12 25.67 -60.36
C TYR A 558 -17.96 26.20 -59.50
N GLY A 559 -17.91 25.68 -58.26
CA GLY A 559 -16.65 25.46 -57.55
C GLY A 559 -16.47 26.31 -56.30
N SER A 560 -17.03 25.87 -55.16
CA SER A 560 -16.48 26.25 -53.86
C SER A 560 -16.93 25.27 -52.78
N SER A 561 -15.97 24.55 -52.19
CA SER A 561 -16.20 23.75 -50.98
C SER A 561 -16.22 24.69 -49.77
N TYR A 562 -17.41 24.97 -49.22
CA TYR A 562 -17.55 25.63 -47.93
C TYR A 562 -18.09 24.64 -46.90
N SER A 563 -17.36 24.47 -45.79
CA SER A 563 -17.86 23.73 -44.64
C SER A 563 -18.99 24.53 -43.99
N SER A 564 -20.21 24.02 -44.06
CA SER A 564 -21.34 24.54 -43.28
C SER A 564 -21.06 24.31 -41.79
N SER A 565 -20.51 25.31 -41.11
CA SER A 565 -20.45 25.33 -39.66
C SER A 565 -21.84 25.63 -39.13
N TYR A 566 -22.59 24.57 -38.81
CA TYR A 566 -23.86 24.67 -38.09
C TYR A 566 -23.59 25.21 -36.68
N SER A 567 -24.10 26.40 -36.36
CA SER A 567 -24.22 26.85 -34.98
C SER A 567 -25.70 26.83 -34.59
N SER A 568 -26.10 25.78 -33.87
CA SER A 568 -27.46 25.63 -33.36
C SER A 568 -27.71 26.62 -32.21
N TYR A 569 -28.71 27.49 -32.34
CA TYR A 569 -29.16 28.36 -31.25
C TYR A 569 -30.17 27.63 -30.35
N TYR A 570 -30.00 27.74 -29.03
CA TYR A 570 -30.91 27.17 -28.03
C TYR A 570 -32.23 27.95 -27.98
N ASP A 571 -33.36 27.24 -27.86
CA ASP A 571 -34.67 27.86 -27.64
C ASP A 571 -35.07 27.75 -26.16
N PRO A 572 -34.87 28.81 -25.34
CA PRO A 572 -35.20 28.78 -23.92
C PRO A 572 -36.72 28.70 -23.65
N ASP A 573 -37.57 28.88 -24.66
CA ASP A 573 -39.04 28.81 -24.55
C ASP A 573 -39.62 27.41 -24.78
N LYS A 574 -38.80 26.44 -25.20
CA LYS A 574 -39.14 25.02 -25.29
C LYS A 574 -38.38 24.23 -24.24
N TYR A 575 -39.07 23.71 -23.22
CA TYR A 575 -38.40 22.96 -22.17
C TYR A 575 -39.28 21.88 -21.52
N VAL A 576 -38.60 20.89 -20.95
CA VAL A 576 -39.15 19.97 -19.95
C VAL A 576 -38.41 20.17 -18.63
N GLN A 577 -39.18 20.45 -17.59
CA GLN A 577 -38.70 20.48 -16.21
C GLN A 577 -39.24 19.26 -15.47
N MET A 578 -38.41 18.66 -14.65
CA MET A 578 -38.77 17.51 -13.83
C MET A 578 -38.36 17.77 -12.39
N ILE A 579 -39.28 17.52 -11.47
CA ILE A 579 -39.00 17.44 -10.04
C ILE A 579 -39.28 16.01 -9.62
N GLY A 580 -38.32 15.35 -8.97
CA GLY A 580 -38.51 14.02 -8.44
C GLY A 580 -38.20 13.95 -6.96
N PHE A 581 -38.97 13.17 -6.23
CA PHE A 581 -38.73 12.77 -4.85
C PHE A 581 -38.82 11.25 -4.77
N SER A 582 -37.90 10.62 -4.06
CA SER A 582 -37.98 9.18 -3.81
C SER A 582 -37.62 8.80 -2.38
N LEU A 583 -38.36 7.83 -1.87
CA LEU A 583 -38.20 7.22 -0.56
C LEU A 583 -37.96 5.73 -0.76
N GLY A 584 -36.81 5.25 -0.31
CA GLY A 584 -36.41 3.84 -0.40
C GLY A 584 -36.29 3.21 0.98
N TRP A 585 -36.74 1.96 1.07
CA TRP A 585 -36.53 1.08 2.19
C TRP A 585 -35.95 -0.25 1.68
N GLY A 586 -35.02 -0.83 2.42
CA GLY A 586 -34.47 -2.14 2.10
C GLY A 586 -34.16 -2.96 3.33
N LYS A 587 -34.08 -4.27 3.16
CA LYS A 587 -33.80 -5.22 4.24
C LYS A 587 -33.03 -6.41 3.69
N ARG A 588 -31.90 -6.72 4.33
CA ARG A 588 -31.18 -7.98 4.12
C ARG A 588 -32.01 -9.15 4.66
N LEU A 589 -32.32 -10.12 3.81
CA LEU A 589 -33.05 -11.32 4.20
C LEU A 589 -32.11 -12.28 4.95
N ARG A 590 -32.69 -13.19 5.73
CA ARG A 590 -31.95 -14.28 6.40
C ARG A 590 -32.18 -15.64 5.73
N TRP A 591 -33.27 -15.74 4.97
CA TRP A 591 -33.68 -16.92 4.26
C TRP A 591 -34.02 -16.49 2.82
N PRO A 592 -33.57 -17.23 1.79
CA PRO A 592 -32.81 -18.49 1.86
C PRO A 592 -31.32 -18.33 2.23
N ASP A 593 -30.72 -17.15 2.03
CA ASP A 593 -29.39 -16.80 2.53
C ASP A 593 -29.30 -15.29 2.87
N ASP A 594 -28.14 -14.84 3.38
CA ASP A 594 -27.89 -13.46 3.79
C ASP A 594 -27.31 -12.55 2.69
N TYR A 595 -27.20 -13.06 1.45
CA TYR A 595 -26.87 -12.27 0.26
C TYR A 595 -28.11 -11.66 -0.38
N PHE A 596 -29.31 -12.13 -0.04
CA PHE A 596 -30.56 -11.55 -0.52
C PHE A 596 -30.90 -10.22 0.17
N THR A 597 -31.36 -9.27 -0.62
CA THR A 597 -31.83 -7.95 -0.18
C THR A 597 -33.17 -7.67 -0.85
N LEU A 598 -34.20 -7.47 -0.03
CA LEU A 598 -35.51 -7.00 -0.49
C LEU A 598 -35.56 -5.49 -0.32
N SER A 599 -36.01 -4.77 -1.34
CA SER A 599 -36.15 -3.32 -1.30
C SER A 599 -37.48 -2.87 -1.91
N ALA A 600 -37.99 -1.77 -1.39
CA ALA A 600 -39.18 -1.08 -1.85
C ALA A 600 -38.85 0.41 -1.99
N GLN A 601 -39.13 0.99 -3.14
CA GLN A 601 -38.89 2.39 -3.43
C GLN A 601 -40.17 3.04 -3.94
N LEU A 602 -40.63 4.07 -3.22
CA LEU A 602 -41.71 4.93 -3.65
C LEU A 602 -41.10 6.19 -4.28
N SER A 603 -41.41 6.45 -5.54
CA SER A 603 -40.89 7.60 -6.29
C SER A 603 -42.04 8.42 -6.84
N TYR A 604 -42.03 9.71 -6.58
CA TYR A 604 -42.94 10.69 -7.16
C TYR A 604 -42.17 11.60 -8.11
N GLN A 605 -42.66 11.74 -9.34
CA GLN A 605 -42.07 12.58 -10.37
C GLN A 605 -43.14 13.51 -10.94
N ARG A 606 -42.81 14.79 -11.03
CA ARG A 606 -43.64 15.82 -11.66
C ARG A 606 -42.94 16.36 -12.89
N TYR A 607 -43.58 16.22 -14.04
CA TYR A 607 -43.17 16.79 -15.31
C TYR A 607 -43.88 18.13 -15.51
N MET A 608 -43.15 19.14 -15.99
CA MET A 608 -43.67 20.44 -16.37
C MET A 608 -43.12 20.78 -17.75
N LEU A 609 -44.01 20.79 -18.74
CA LEU A 609 -43.66 20.88 -20.16
C LEU A 609 -44.15 22.21 -20.72
N LYS A 610 -43.27 22.86 -21.50
CA LYS A 610 -43.60 24.04 -22.31
C LYS A 610 -43.09 23.82 -23.72
N ASN A 611 -43.99 23.82 -24.70
CA ASN A 611 -43.73 23.65 -26.13
C ASN A 611 -42.83 22.45 -26.45
N TRP A 612 -43.03 21.33 -25.74
CA TRP A 612 -42.20 20.13 -25.82
C TRP A 612 -42.89 19.01 -26.62
N SER A 613 -42.56 18.88 -27.90
CA SER A 613 -43.25 17.97 -28.83
C SER A 613 -42.89 16.48 -28.69
N TYR A 614 -41.90 16.12 -27.87
CA TYR A 614 -41.42 14.73 -27.72
C TYR A 614 -42.12 13.96 -26.58
N PHE A 615 -43.16 14.53 -25.99
CA PHE A 615 -43.96 13.90 -24.94
C PHE A 615 -45.42 13.78 -25.40
N LEU A 616 -46.24 12.94 -24.73
CA LEU A 616 -47.67 12.78 -25.07
C LEU A 616 -48.46 14.09 -25.02
N MET A 617 -47.94 15.10 -24.32
CA MET A 617 -48.45 16.47 -24.30
C MET A 617 -47.34 17.48 -24.58
N THR A 618 -47.70 18.51 -25.35
CA THR A 618 -46.79 19.61 -25.73
C THR A 618 -46.63 20.66 -24.63
N ASN A 619 -47.69 20.90 -23.87
CA ASN A 619 -47.77 21.86 -22.78
C ASN A 619 -48.52 21.23 -21.60
N GLY A 620 -48.11 21.50 -20.37
CA GLY A 620 -48.85 21.08 -19.17
C GLY A 620 -47.99 20.43 -18.10
N THR A 621 -48.63 19.81 -17.11
CA THR A 621 -47.94 19.11 -16.03
C THR A 621 -48.47 17.69 -15.85
N ALA A 622 -47.57 16.71 -15.76
CA ALA A 622 -47.92 15.32 -15.45
C ALA A 622 -47.33 14.92 -14.11
N ASN A 623 -48.07 14.06 -13.41
CA ASN A 623 -47.65 13.45 -12.15
C ASN A 623 -47.48 11.96 -12.37
N ASN A 624 -46.40 11.41 -11.84
CA ASN A 624 -46.10 10.00 -11.95
C ASN A 624 -45.69 9.49 -10.56
N LEU A 625 -46.42 8.49 -10.06
CA LEU A 625 -46.12 7.82 -8.80
C LEU A 625 -45.74 6.38 -9.09
N ASN A 626 -44.54 5.97 -8.73
CA ASN A 626 -44.02 4.62 -8.96
C ASN A 626 -43.69 3.94 -7.64
N LEU A 627 -44.13 2.70 -7.49
CA LEU A 627 -43.68 1.78 -6.46
C LEU A 627 -42.83 0.69 -7.11
N THR A 628 -41.54 0.69 -6.83
CA THR A 628 -40.62 -0.35 -7.28
C THR A 628 -40.32 -1.32 -6.14
N LEU A 629 -40.59 -2.60 -6.34
CA LEU A 629 -40.20 -3.69 -5.46
C LEU A 629 -39.07 -4.47 -6.11
N SER A 630 -37.93 -4.61 -5.44
CA SER A 630 -36.76 -5.30 -5.97
C SER A 630 -36.20 -6.33 -4.99
N LEU A 631 -35.96 -7.54 -5.47
CA LEU A 631 -35.25 -8.61 -4.79
C LEU A 631 -33.91 -8.84 -5.47
N ASN A 632 -32.82 -8.54 -4.76
CA ASN A 632 -31.46 -8.64 -5.26
C ASN A 632 -30.69 -9.69 -4.46
N ARG A 633 -29.78 -10.44 -5.10
CA ARG A 633 -28.83 -11.35 -4.45
C ARG A 633 -27.46 -11.17 -5.07
N THR A 634 -26.46 -10.82 -4.26
CA THR A 634 -25.07 -10.65 -4.73
C THR A 634 -24.14 -11.45 -3.83
N SER A 635 -23.56 -12.52 -4.35
CA SER A 635 -22.70 -13.48 -3.61
C SER A 635 -21.28 -13.60 -4.18
N THR A 636 -20.85 -12.60 -4.95
CA THR A 636 -19.57 -12.60 -5.65
C THR A 636 -18.37 -12.51 -4.68
N ASP A 637 -17.26 -13.18 -5.03
CA ASP A 637 -16.03 -13.15 -4.23
C ASP A 637 -15.28 -11.81 -4.35
N ASN A 638 -15.35 -11.18 -5.52
CA ASN A 638 -14.74 -9.90 -5.83
C ASN A 638 -15.69 -9.04 -6.66
N GLN A 639 -15.88 -7.77 -6.26
CA GLN A 639 -16.81 -6.85 -6.93
C GLN A 639 -16.30 -6.35 -8.29
N LEU A 640 -14.98 -6.28 -8.50
CA LEU A 640 -14.38 -5.78 -9.75
C LEU A 640 -14.11 -6.91 -10.75
N PHE A 641 -13.64 -8.05 -10.25
CA PHE A 641 -13.28 -9.21 -11.08
C PHE A 641 -13.78 -10.50 -10.42
N PRO A 642 -15.11 -10.76 -10.45
CA PRO A 642 -15.69 -11.93 -9.82
C PRO A 642 -15.16 -13.21 -10.50
N ARG A 643 -14.76 -14.19 -9.70
CA ARG A 643 -14.30 -15.50 -10.15
C ARG A 643 -15.29 -16.61 -9.79
N ARG A 644 -16.11 -16.38 -8.75
CA ARG A 644 -17.11 -17.32 -8.23
C ARG A 644 -18.30 -16.54 -7.64
N GLY A 645 -19.41 -17.24 -7.44
CA GLY A 645 -20.67 -16.68 -6.91
C GLY A 645 -21.69 -16.38 -7.99
N SER A 646 -22.76 -15.69 -7.62
CA SER A 646 -23.78 -15.22 -8.56
C SER A 646 -24.36 -13.88 -8.16
N GLU A 647 -24.87 -13.18 -9.17
CA GLU A 647 -25.62 -11.95 -9.07
C GLU A 647 -27.00 -12.17 -9.70
N PHE A 648 -28.05 -11.83 -8.97
CA PHE A 648 -29.43 -11.98 -9.40
C PHE A 648 -30.21 -10.75 -8.97
N SER A 649 -31.04 -10.22 -9.88
CA SER A 649 -31.94 -9.11 -9.60
C SER A 649 -33.30 -9.39 -10.24
N ALA A 650 -34.37 -9.29 -9.45
CA ALA A 650 -35.73 -9.28 -9.93
C ALA A 650 -36.42 -8.02 -9.40
N SER A 651 -37.01 -7.22 -10.29
CA SER A 651 -37.71 -5.99 -9.91
C SER A 651 -39.05 -5.88 -10.61
N VAL A 652 -40.02 -5.28 -9.92
CA VAL A 652 -41.35 -4.98 -10.43
C VAL A 652 -41.62 -3.52 -10.11
N THR A 653 -41.92 -2.72 -11.13
CA THR A 653 -42.34 -1.33 -10.96
C THR A 653 -43.83 -1.23 -11.27
N LEU A 654 -44.58 -0.71 -10.31
CA LEU A 654 -46.00 -0.50 -10.39
C LEU A 654 -46.27 1.01 -10.40
N THR A 655 -47.02 1.47 -11.40
CA THR A 655 -47.49 2.85 -11.47
C THR A 655 -49.00 2.82 -11.25
N PRO A 656 -49.49 3.03 -10.00
CA PRO A 656 -50.92 3.14 -9.78
C PRO A 656 -51.47 4.33 -10.58
N PRO A 657 -52.63 4.18 -11.25
CA PRO A 657 -53.19 5.25 -12.06
C PRO A 657 -53.52 6.44 -11.15
N TRP A 658 -53.09 7.64 -11.53
CA TRP A 658 -53.25 8.81 -10.67
C TRP A 658 -54.73 9.23 -10.53
N SER A 659 -55.60 8.75 -11.44
CA SER A 659 -57.05 8.82 -11.32
C SER A 659 -57.64 8.24 -10.02
N LEU A 660 -56.91 7.41 -9.29
CA LEU A 660 -57.33 6.91 -7.97
C LEU A 660 -57.14 7.94 -6.84
N PHE A 661 -56.35 9.00 -7.08
CA PHE A 661 -55.98 10.00 -6.08
C PHE A 661 -56.52 11.40 -6.38
N ASP A 662 -57.12 11.62 -7.56
CA ASP A 662 -57.86 12.82 -7.94
C ASP A 662 -59.30 12.40 -8.30
N ASN A 663 -60.32 13.09 -7.77
CA ASN A 663 -61.75 12.78 -8.00
C ASN A 663 -62.22 13.16 -9.43
N LYS A 664 -61.37 13.00 -10.44
CA LYS A 664 -61.63 13.39 -11.83
C LYS A 664 -61.72 12.16 -12.72
N ASP A 665 -62.67 12.18 -13.65
CA ASP A 665 -62.84 11.13 -14.66
C ASP A 665 -61.96 11.45 -15.88
N TYR A 666 -60.97 10.60 -16.11
CA TYR A 666 -59.99 10.72 -17.19
C TYR A 666 -60.41 9.95 -18.45
N ALA A 667 -61.42 9.07 -18.36
CA ALA A 667 -61.84 8.23 -19.49
C ALA A 667 -62.50 9.02 -20.63
N SER A 668 -62.99 10.24 -20.35
CA SER A 668 -63.75 11.07 -21.30
C SER A 668 -62.99 12.28 -21.85
N LEU A 669 -61.76 12.55 -21.41
CA LEU A 669 -60.99 13.75 -21.79
C LEU A 669 -60.18 13.52 -23.09
N ALA A 670 -60.09 14.52 -23.96
CA ALA A 670 -59.20 14.54 -25.15
C ALA A 670 -59.46 13.43 -26.19
N ASN A 671 -60.73 13.06 -26.43
CA ASN A 671 -61.10 12.07 -27.46
C ASN A 671 -61.23 12.65 -28.89
N ASN A 672 -61.25 13.98 -29.04
CA ASN A 672 -61.42 14.64 -30.34
C ASN A 672 -60.29 15.65 -30.64
N PRO A 673 -59.31 15.32 -31.52
CA PRO A 673 -58.16 16.16 -31.85
C PRO A 673 -58.50 17.48 -32.56
N TYR A 674 -59.77 17.70 -32.95
CA TYR A 674 -60.25 18.93 -33.56
C TYR A 674 -61.07 19.82 -32.61
N SER A 675 -61.19 19.46 -31.33
CA SER A 675 -61.87 20.30 -30.33
C SER A 675 -61.01 21.51 -29.96
N SER A 676 -61.62 22.69 -29.82
CA SER A 676 -60.95 23.90 -29.33
C SER A 676 -60.47 23.76 -27.88
N THR A 677 -61.05 22.82 -27.13
CA THR A 677 -60.67 22.45 -25.76
C THR A 677 -59.73 21.25 -25.72
N TYR A 678 -59.32 20.68 -26.85
CA TYR A 678 -58.50 19.47 -26.89
C TYR A 678 -57.18 19.61 -26.12
N ASP A 679 -56.48 20.74 -26.28
CA ASP A 679 -55.24 21.00 -25.55
C ASP A 679 -55.49 21.17 -24.03
N ASP A 680 -56.59 21.81 -23.64
CA ASP A 680 -57.00 21.96 -22.24
C ASP A 680 -57.47 20.63 -21.63
N GLU A 681 -58.13 19.79 -22.42
CA GLU A 681 -58.57 18.45 -22.05
C GLU A 681 -57.40 17.47 -21.97
N MET A 682 -56.41 17.57 -22.84
CA MET A 682 -55.19 16.75 -22.84
C MET A 682 -54.27 17.11 -21.65
N GLN A 683 -54.20 18.40 -21.31
CA GLN A 683 -53.58 18.87 -20.07
C GLN A 683 -54.30 18.34 -18.82
N ARG A 684 -55.63 18.19 -18.89
CA ARG A 684 -56.41 17.58 -17.81
C ARG A 684 -56.38 16.06 -17.84
N ASN A 685 -56.13 15.39 -18.96
CA ASN A 685 -56.23 13.93 -19.10
C ASN A 685 -54.96 13.18 -18.63
N THR A 686 -53.79 13.81 -18.70
CA THR A 686 -52.49 13.14 -18.52
C THR A 686 -52.06 12.95 -17.06
N VAL A 687 -53.04 12.66 -16.23
CA VAL A 687 -52.88 12.26 -14.84
C VAL A 687 -53.25 10.77 -14.72
N GLY A 688 -52.84 9.97 -15.71
CA GLY A 688 -53.02 8.53 -15.80
C GLY A 688 -51.73 7.80 -15.53
#